data_AF-A0A4Q3EQN9-F1
#
_entry.id   AF-A0A4Q3EQN9-F1
#
_cell.length_a   1.000
_cell.length_b   1.000
_cell.length_c   1.000
_cell.angle_alpha   90.00
_cell.angle_beta   90.00
_cell.angle_gamma   90.00
#
_symmetry.space_group_name_H-M   'P 1'
#
loop_
_entity.id
_entity.type
_entity.pdbx_description
1 polymer ?
#
loop_
_entity_poly.entity_id
_entity_poly.type
_entity_poly.pdbx_seq_one_letter_code
_entity_poly.pdbx_strand_id
1 'polypeptide(L)'
;MEAMTDDTSFLNPFPGLRAFEEHEDILFFGREKQVDELLKKLRQVRFLSVIGSSGSGKSSLVKSGLIPALHAGFMSGAGSKWKICSFRPGNDPIGNMAGSLVNNVLYDDVQSEDEKDLYTSITESTLRRSNFGLIDAYKQAHVEKGQNLLVLVDQFEELFRFSNYEKKAAEGRRDSVAFINLLIKAAEQKEIPIYVVFTMRSDFLGECTEFRGLPEAINEGQYLVPRMTREERREAITGPVAVGGAIIAPRLLNQLLNDVGDNPDQLPILQHALMRTWENWQVTSDISKEPEPLDTVNYENIGTMARALSQHAEEAYAELSTDRQREICEIMFKGITDQGYNVTGIRRPRKLSEISKLANSSHEEVIEIVEIFRKKGRGFLMPPQGIELTADSIIDISHESLMRVWERLIVWVDQENQSAQIYLRLCDAAHMHEIGKGSLLRDPELQLTWRWKVENEPNAVWAAGHNGNFEQAMAFLDNSKQQYEREIAEKELAQKQRLRRTMQIAIVISVIALAALGLAVYSLQLKNLATQQTKIAERKSREAIAQRKIALQQQRYAELSKEQAIEQQSIAEGAKKKSQVSEKNALVQKTLAEQQKAYAERQKVISEMNAKLAKQQQGIAETQTGKAVANEKLAVEQKQISTRLRDLAESRNQAYEAMMLLNDNKGEESEAQALAAYKLNADNNGPKQSNDIYSALHYNWVNDINNKNQLTVHRASVRNVVALQQGGQMLSADESGRVYLLSERNGTLHPVNSYSLNQDVRVIAPVPGTQNVVALTAEGNAIVLQVAGTTLKELSRTPYEGIAKSALIDDGKLLVISNKGIGNYTLSNSDLTLNKFTSGTNYTDIISTTAGYYLSAGNNISQFKTLGDVPANPVNTYKLATRVLCIAADPSNTYLAAGTYDGDLWIKRIKPDAKEFSFNLHSSAINDIQFRPGNGSIQLATASSDQTVKLVDVAALMQSRNTDDIITLRNHNKWVYKVAYSADGDFLYSASEDEKIIGWHATMAGIYNDLKKKK
;
A
#
# COMPACT_ATOMS: atom_id res chain seq x y z
N MET A 1 -49.10 30.99 -34.31
CA MET A 1 -50.14 31.19 -33.28
C MET A 1 -51.11 30.02 -33.42
N GLU A 2 -50.73 28.90 -32.84
CA GLU A 2 -51.56 27.74 -32.54
C GLU A 2 -51.01 27.20 -31.23
N ALA A 3 -51.87 27.09 -30.23
CA ALA A 3 -51.53 26.83 -28.85
C ALA A 3 -51.02 25.38 -28.70
N MET A 4 -49.73 25.22 -28.42
CA MET A 4 -49.24 24.02 -27.72
C MET A 4 -49.38 24.28 -26.23
N THR A 5 -50.27 23.48 -25.64
CA THR A 5 -50.67 23.41 -24.24
C THR A 5 -49.49 23.16 -23.30
N ASP A 6 -49.58 23.77 -22.12
CA ASP A 6 -48.75 23.56 -20.92
C ASP A 6 -48.31 22.11 -20.72
N ASP A 7 -47.00 21.88 -20.79
CA ASP A 7 -46.32 20.85 -20.01
C ASP A 7 -44.94 21.42 -19.62
N THR A 8 -44.95 22.43 -18.74
CA THR A 8 -43.72 23.04 -18.19
C THR A 8 -43.06 22.09 -17.20
N SER A 9 -42.63 20.92 -17.68
CA SER A 9 -41.73 20.06 -16.92
C SER A 9 -40.31 20.60 -17.13
N PHE A 10 -39.69 21.10 -16.05
CA PHE A 10 -38.29 21.47 -16.07
C PHE A 10 -37.47 20.23 -16.48
N LEU A 11 -36.78 20.24 -17.62
CA LEU A 11 -35.97 19.10 -18.04
C LEU A 11 -34.68 19.08 -17.21
N ASN A 12 -34.33 17.94 -16.59
CA ASN A 12 -33.07 17.83 -15.84
C ASN A 12 -31.87 18.01 -16.79
N PRO A 13 -31.05 19.06 -16.60
CA PRO A 13 -29.99 19.39 -17.55
C PRO A 13 -28.72 18.55 -17.34
N PHE A 14 -28.66 17.73 -16.30
CA PHE A 14 -27.49 16.94 -15.96
C PHE A 14 -27.68 15.46 -16.30
N PRO A 15 -26.84 14.87 -17.17
CA PRO A 15 -27.06 13.51 -17.64
C PRO A 15 -26.54 12.40 -16.71
N GLY A 16 -26.01 12.75 -15.54
CA GLY A 16 -25.51 11.78 -14.57
C GLY A 16 -24.07 11.33 -14.82
N LEU A 17 -23.80 10.02 -14.92
CA LEU A 17 -22.44 9.50 -15.17
C LEU A 17 -22.06 9.41 -16.65
N ARG A 18 -23.03 9.49 -17.58
CA ARG A 18 -22.72 9.45 -19.01
C ARG A 18 -22.11 10.76 -19.48
N ALA A 19 -21.37 10.70 -20.58
CA ALA A 19 -20.95 11.90 -21.27
C ALA A 19 -22.17 12.67 -21.82
N PHE A 20 -22.06 13.99 -21.91
CA PHE A 20 -22.92 14.77 -22.78
C PHE A 20 -22.78 14.29 -24.24
N GLU A 21 -23.91 14.24 -24.93
CA GLU A 21 -24.04 13.86 -26.34
C GLU A 21 -24.15 15.10 -27.25
N GLU A 22 -24.08 14.89 -28.56
CA GLU A 22 -24.02 15.98 -29.55
C GLU A 22 -25.20 16.96 -29.47
N HIS A 23 -26.42 16.46 -29.26
CA HIS A 23 -27.64 17.26 -29.18
C HIS A 23 -27.81 18.01 -27.84
N GLU A 24 -26.85 17.87 -26.93
CA GLU A 24 -26.84 18.50 -25.60
C GLU A 24 -25.81 19.63 -25.50
N ASP A 25 -25.39 20.18 -26.65
CA ASP A 25 -24.44 21.30 -26.76
C ASP A 25 -24.89 22.52 -25.96
N ILE A 26 -26.20 22.82 -25.98
CA ILE A 26 -26.81 23.91 -25.20
C ILE A 26 -26.69 23.73 -23.68
N LEU A 27 -26.35 22.53 -23.21
CA LEU A 27 -26.15 22.19 -21.80
C LEU A 27 -24.66 22.09 -21.43
N PHE A 28 -23.75 22.34 -22.38
CA PHE A 28 -22.31 22.15 -22.19
C PHE A 28 -21.57 23.50 -22.08
N PHE A 29 -21.14 23.86 -20.87
CA PHE A 29 -20.53 25.16 -20.57
C PHE A 29 -19.14 25.06 -19.94
N GLY A 30 -18.36 26.15 -20.01
CA GLY A 30 -17.08 26.31 -19.32
C GLY A 30 -15.91 25.59 -20.02
N ARG A 31 -16.06 25.27 -21.31
CA ARG A 31 -15.08 24.55 -22.12
C ARG A 31 -14.81 25.19 -23.50
N GLU A 32 -15.30 26.40 -23.71
CA GLU A 32 -15.31 27.12 -24.98
C GLU A 32 -13.88 27.34 -25.51
N LYS A 33 -12.96 27.77 -24.64
CA LYS A 33 -11.54 27.97 -24.99
C LYS A 33 -10.88 26.67 -25.46
N GLN A 34 -11.22 25.55 -24.84
CA GLN A 34 -10.66 24.26 -25.19
C GLN A 34 -11.24 23.77 -26.53
N VAL A 35 -12.51 24.03 -26.82
CA VAL A 35 -13.11 23.75 -28.13
C VAL A 35 -12.40 24.52 -29.24
N ASP A 36 -12.11 25.81 -29.05
CA ASP A 36 -11.38 26.63 -30.03
C ASP A 36 -9.98 26.08 -30.34
N GLU A 37 -9.23 25.66 -29.32
CA GLU A 37 -7.91 25.07 -29.51
C GLU A 37 -7.97 23.70 -30.20
N LEU A 38 -8.99 22.88 -29.92
CA LEU A 38 -9.21 21.62 -30.62
C LEU A 38 -9.49 21.85 -32.11
N LEU A 39 -10.37 22.82 -32.46
CA LEU A 39 -10.66 23.18 -33.85
C LEU A 39 -9.40 23.64 -34.58
N LYS A 40 -8.59 24.49 -33.93
CA LYS A 40 -7.34 25.01 -34.49
C LYS A 40 -6.34 23.89 -34.78
N LYS A 41 -6.15 22.96 -33.84
CA LYS A 41 -5.26 21.80 -34.03
C LYS A 41 -5.79 20.85 -35.10
N LEU A 42 -7.07 20.49 -35.05
CA LEU A 42 -7.67 19.57 -35.99
C LEU A 42 -7.55 20.07 -37.44
N ARG A 43 -7.65 21.39 -37.64
CA ARG A 43 -7.44 22.03 -38.94
C ARG A 43 -6.01 21.86 -39.47
N GLN A 44 -5.01 21.88 -38.60
CA GLN A 44 -3.59 21.85 -38.99
C GLN A 44 -3.12 20.47 -39.42
N VAL A 45 -3.50 19.43 -38.68
CA VAL A 45 -2.90 18.08 -38.80
C VAL A 45 -3.87 16.98 -39.20
N ARG A 46 -5.20 17.25 -39.28
CA ARG A 46 -6.28 16.27 -39.57
C ARG A 46 -6.37 15.06 -38.63
N PHE A 47 -5.42 14.89 -37.72
CA PHE A 47 -5.35 13.89 -36.70
C PHE A 47 -5.25 14.58 -35.34
N LEU A 48 -6.17 14.29 -34.42
CA LEU A 48 -6.23 14.92 -33.10
C LEU A 48 -6.37 13.87 -32.01
N SER A 49 -5.43 13.89 -31.08
CA SER A 49 -5.44 13.04 -29.91
C SER A 49 -5.84 13.86 -28.68
N VAL A 50 -7.04 13.62 -28.15
CA VAL A 50 -7.57 14.30 -26.96
C VAL A 50 -7.26 13.46 -25.73
N ILE A 51 -6.22 13.85 -25.00
CA ILE A 51 -5.64 13.07 -23.91
C ILE A 51 -5.92 13.74 -22.56
N GLY A 52 -6.12 12.97 -21.50
CA GLY A 52 -6.23 13.50 -20.14
C GLY A 52 -6.62 12.44 -19.12
N SER A 53 -6.57 12.80 -17.82
CA SER A 53 -6.94 11.89 -16.73
C SER A 53 -8.35 11.31 -16.87
N SER A 54 -8.63 10.21 -16.16
CA SER A 54 -9.98 9.65 -16.10
C SER A 54 -10.98 10.69 -15.59
N GLY A 55 -12.18 10.75 -16.16
CA GLY A 55 -13.19 11.73 -15.74
C GLY A 55 -12.89 13.22 -16.04
N SER A 56 -11.86 13.58 -16.81
CA SER A 56 -11.58 14.98 -17.18
C SER A 56 -12.59 15.62 -18.16
N GLY A 57 -13.55 14.84 -18.66
CA GLY A 57 -14.58 15.28 -19.61
C GLY A 57 -14.21 15.17 -21.09
N LYS A 58 -13.23 14.32 -21.46
CA LYS A 58 -12.75 14.15 -22.85
C LYS A 58 -13.87 13.88 -23.86
N SER A 59 -14.69 12.86 -23.60
CA SER A 59 -15.77 12.46 -24.50
C SER A 59 -16.80 13.57 -24.65
N SER A 60 -17.19 14.25 -23.57
CA SER A 60 -18.11 15.40 -23.62
C SER A 60 -17.52 16.60 -24.36
N LEU A 61 -16.23 16.89 -24.15
CA LEU A 61 -15.54 17.98 -24.86
C LEU A 61 -15.56 17.76 -26.38
N VAL A 62 -15.42 16.52 -26.83
CA VAL A 62 -15.49 16.21 -28.27
C VAL A 62 -16.95 16.16 -28.75
N LYS A 63 -17.81 15.41 -28.06
CA LYS A 63 -19.20 15.17 -28.49
C LYS A 63 -20.08 16.40 -28.45
N SER A 64 -20.04 17.17 -27.37
CA SER A 64 -20.92 18.33 -27.15
C SER A 64 -20.22 19.67 -27.32
N GLY A 65 -18.89 19.66 -27.49
CA GLY A 65 -18.10 20.84 -27.81
C GLY A 65 -17.64 20.86 -29.26
N LEU A 66 -16.69 19.98 -29.61
CA LEU A 66 -16.05 19.97 -30.92
C LEU A 66 -17.03 19.71 -32.07
N ILE A 67 -17.85 18.65 -31.99
CA ILE A 67 -18.75 18.25 -33.09
C ILE A 67 -19.81 19.34 -33.39
N PRO A 68 -20.55 19.87 -32.41
CA PRO A 68 -21.46 20.99 -32.63
C PRO A 68 -20.77 22.20 -33.23
N ALA A 69 -19.55 22.52 -32.79
CA ALA A 69 -18.76 23.63 -33.34
C ALA A 69 -18.34 23.42 -34.80
N LEU A 70 -18.11 22.18 -35.23
CA LEU A 70 -17.87 21.82 -36.62
C LEU A 70 -19.13 22.02 -37.47
N HIS A 71 -20.29 21.56 -36.99
CA HIS A 71 -21.58 21.78 -37.66
C HIS A 71 -21.96 23.26 -37.74
N ALA A 72 -21.63 24.06 -36.71
CA ALA A 72 -21.79 25.51 -36.71
C ALA A 72 -20.84 26.25 -37.68
N GLY A 73 -19.84 25.55 -38.25
CA GLY A 73 -18.91 26.12 -39.22
C GLY A 73 -17.78 26.94 -38.61
N PHE A 74 -17.46 26.77 -37.33
CA PHE A 74 -16.38 27.51 -36.67
C PHE A 74 -14.97 27.11 -37.15
N MET A 75 -14.80 25.95 -37.80
CA MET A 75 -13.56 25.60 -38.49
C MET A 75 -13.45 26.32 -39.85
N SER A 76 -12.79 27.48 -39.85
CA SER A 76 -12.56 28.27 -41.07
C SER A 76 -11.87 27.46 -42.19
N GLY A 77 -12.47 27.49 -43.38
CA GLY A 77 -11.93 26.85 -44.59
C GLY A 77 -12.35 25.39 -44.82
N ALA A 78 -12.98 24.70 -43.86
CA ALA A 78 -13.44 23.31 -44.02
C ALA A 78 -14.92 23.21 -44.45
N GLY A 79 -15.74 24.25 -44.22
CA GLY A 79 -17.20 24.20 -44.45
C GLY A 79 -17.96 23.56 -43.27
N SER A 80 -19.29 23.59 -43.32
CA SER A 80 -20.19 23.11 -42.24
C SER A 80 -20.83 21.74 -42.51
N LYS A 81 -20.60 21.15 -43.69
CA LYS A 81 -21.14 19.82 -44.04
C LYS A 81 -20.21 18.74 -43.47
N TRP A 82 -20.54 18.25 -42.28
CA TRP A 82 -19.80 17.18 -41.60
C TRP A 82 -20.64 15.89 -41.53
N LYS A 83 -19.98 14.76 -41.74
CA LYS A 83 -20.48 13.41 -41.46
C LYS A 83 -19.63 12.86 -40.31
N ILE A 84 -20.27 12.40 -39.24
CA ILE A 84 -19.61 11.99 -38.01
C ILE A 84 -19.73 10.48 -37.82
N CYS A 85 -18.63 9.76 -37.91
CA CYS A 85 -18.52 8.35 -37.52
C CYS A 85 -17.96 8.28 -36.10
N SER A 86 -18.82 7.98 -35.12
CA SER A 86 -18.42 7.83 -33.72
C SER A 86 -18.60 6.38 -33.28
N PHE A 87 -17.58 5.79 -32.67
CA PHE A 87 -17.64 4.43 -32.13
C PHE A 87 -16.57 4.22 -31.05
N ARG A 88 -16.65 3.08 -30.35
CA ARG A 88 -15.59 2.57 -29.48
C ARG A 88 -14.93 1.36 -30.12
N PRO A 89 -13.60 1.18 -30.02
CA PRO A 89 -12.91 0.05 -30.63
C PRO A 89 -13.46 -1.31 -30.21
N GLY A 90 -13.69 -1.53 -28.91
CA GLY A 90 -14.12 -2.83 -28.39
C GLY A 90 -13.20 -3.98 -28.82
N ASN A 91 -13.78 -5.18 -28.94
CA ASN A 91 -13.10 -6.42 -29.35
C ASN A 91 -13.04 -6.64 -30.88
N ASP A 92 -13.76 -5.85 -31.67
CA ASP A 92 -13.71 -5.85 -33.13
C ASP A 92 -13.67 -4.41 -33.68
N PRO A 93 -12.49 -3.75 -33.66
CA PRO A 93 -12.38 -2.34 -33.99
C PRO A 93 -12.76 -2.03 -35.44
N ILE A 94 -12.52 -2.97 -36.37
CA ILE A 94 -12.85 -2.78 -37.79
C ILE A 94 -14.35 -2.99 -38.02
N GLY A 95 -14.96 -4.03 -37.42
CA GLY A 95 -16.40 -4.25 -37.51
C GLY A 95 -17.20 -3.11 -36.88
N ASN A 96 -16.80 -2.63 -35.70
CA ASN A 96 -17.43 -1.49 -35.02
C ASN A 96 -17.34 -0.20 -35.84
N MET A 97 -16.20 0.03 -36.52
CA MET A 97 -16.06 1.15 -37.45
C MET A 97 -16.96 0.96 -38.68
N ALA A 98 -17.03 -0.23 -39.26
CA ALA A 98 -17.89 -0.52 -40.42
C ALA A 98 -19.37 -0.26 -40.12
N GLY A 99 -19.87 -0.78 -38.99
CA GLY A 99 -21.25 -0.56 -38.57
C GLY A 99 -21.57 0.91 -38.34
N SER A 100 -20.65 1.66 -37.70
CA SER A 100 -20.81 3.10 -37.48
C SER A 100 -20.77 3.90 -38.79
N LEU A 101 -19.93 3.52 -39.75
CA LEU A 101 -19.86 4.16 -41.07
C LEU A 101 -21.14 3.94 -41.91
N VAL A 102 -21.79 2.79 -41.76
CA VAL A 102 -23.04 2.48 -42.47
C VAL A 102 -24.24 3.17 -41.84
N ASN A 103 -24.24 3.34 -40.52
CA ASN A 103 -25.36 3.92 -39.79
C ASN A 103 -25.43 5.45 -39.98
N ASN A 104 -26.01 5.89 -41.11
CA ASN A 104 -26.29 7.28 -41.49
C ASN A 104 -25.06 8.18 -41.76
N VAL A 105 -23.87 7.59 -41.96
CA VAL A 105 -22.64 8.37 -42.24
C VAL A 105 -22.30 8.34 -43.74
N LEU A 106 -22.00 7.17 -44.28
CA LEU A 106 -21.60 7.00 -45.69
C LEU A 106 -22.79 6.78 -46.65
N TYR A 107 -23.87 6.19 -46.16
CA TYR A 107 -25.03 5.81 -46.97
C TYR A 107 -26.29 6.46 -46.40
N ASP A 108 -26.95 7.32 -47.18
CA ASP A 108 -28.14 8.06 -46.75
C ASP A 108 -29.46 7.28 -46.97
N ASP A 109 -29.44 6.19 -47.77
CA ASP A 109 -30.64 5.49 -48.29
C ASP A 109 -30.90 4.11 -47.66
N VAL A 110 -30.21 3.71 -46.58
CA VAL A 110 -30.38 2.36 -46.00
C VAL A 110 -31.62 2.30 -45.11
N GLN A 111 -32.70 1.65 -45.58
CA GLN A 111 -34.01 1.66 -44.91
C GLN A 111 -34.36 0.36 -44.18
N SER A 112 -33.72 -0.77 -44.52
CA SER A 112 -33.98 -2.08 -43.89
C SER A 112 -32.79 -2.59 -43.06
N GLU A 113 -33.06 -3.37 -42.00
CA GLU A 113 -32.00 -4.03 -41.20
C GLU A 113 -31.16 -4.99 -42.05
N ASP A 114 -31.80 -5.76 -42.95
CA ASP A 114 -31.08 -6.67 -43.85
C ASP A 114 -30.10 -5.94 -44.79
N GLU A 115 -30.47 -4.75 -45.29
CA GLU A 115 -29.55 -3.93 -46.07
C GLU A 115 -28.41 -3.36 -45.20
N LYS A 116 -28.69 -2.95 -43.96
CA LYS A 116 -27.64 -2.48 -43.04
C LYS A 116 -26.59 -3.56 -42.79
N ASP A 117 -27.01 -4.80 -42.57
CA ASP A 117 -26.09 -5.92 -42.36
C ASP A 117 -25.26 -6.23 -43.61
N LEU A 118 -25.89 -6.18 -44.79
CA LEU A 118 -25.20 -6.35 -46.07
C LEU A 118 -24.15 -5.25 -46.31
N TYR A 119 -24.52 -3.99 -46.18
CA TYR A 119 -23.60 -2.86 -46.35
C TYR A 119 -22.50 -2.84 -45.30
N THR A 120 -22.81 -3.24 -44.06
CA THR A 120 -21.80 -3.38 -42.99
C THR A 120 -20.79 -4.44 -43.37
N SER A 121 -21.22 -5.61 -43.84
CA SER A 121 -20.35 -6.69 -44.30
C SER A 121 -19.47 -6.29 -45.49
N ILE A 122 -20.02 -5.55 -46.46
CA ILE A 122 -19.28 -5.05 -47.63
C ILE A 122 -18.24 -3.98 -47.21
N THR A 123 -18.65 -3.05 -46.35
CA THR A 123 -17.78 -1.99 -45.83
C THR A 123 -16.65 -2.59 -45.01
N GLU A 124 -16.97 -3.53 -44.11
CA GLU A 124 -15.98 -4.25 -43.31
C GLU A 124 -14.97 -5.01 -44.19
N SER A 125 -15.45 -5.72 -45.21
CA SER A 125 -14.60 -6.40 -46.18
C SER A 125 -13.65 -5.44 -46.91
N THR A 126 -14.13 -4.22 -47.21
CA THR A 126 -13.34 -3.16 -47.84
C THR A 126 -12.28 -2.61 -46.90
N LEU A 127 -12.65 -2.36 -45.63
CA LEU A 127 -11.73 -1.90 -44.58
C LEU A 127 -10.62 -2.92 -44.31
N ARG A 128 -10.93 -4.22 -44.29
CA ARG A 128 -9.95 -5.30 -44.05
C ARG A 128 -9.03 -5.58 -45.24
N ARG A 129 -9.39 -5.14 -46.46
CA ARG A 129 -8.65 -5.47 -47.69
C ARG A 129 -7.31 -4.75 -47.83
N SER A 130 -7.21 -3.51 -47.36
CA SER A 130 -6.00 -2.70 -47.52
C SER A 130 -5.87 -1.63 -46.45
N ASN A 131 -4.66 -1.11 -46.22
CA ASN A 131 -4.44 0.04 -45.32
C ASN A 131 -5.09 1.35 -45.83
N PHE A 132 -5.59 1.38 -47.07
CA PHE A 132 -6.36 2.49 -47.64
C PHE A 132 -7.87 2.22 -47.61
N GLY A 133 -8.32 1.14 -46.95
CA GLY A 133 -9.71 0.68 -46.99
C GLY A 133 -10.74 1.74 -46.57
N LEU A 134 -10.42 2.62 -45.62
CA LEU A 134 -11.31 3.72 -45.23
C LEU A 134 -11.47 4.77 -46.33
N ILE A 135 -10.39 5.03 -47.08
CA ILE A 135 -10.39 5.95 -48.23
C ILE A 135 -11.17 5.31 -49.39
N ASP A 136 -11.00 4.01 -49.60
CA ASP A 136 -11.72 3.25 -50.62
C ASP A 136 -13.22 3.20 -50.30
N ALA A 137 -13.60 2.95 -49.04
CA ALA A 137 -14.99 2.98 -48.59
C ALA A 137 -15.63 4.36 -48.80
N TYR A 138 -14.93 5.44 -48.45
CA TYR A 138 -15.39 6.80 -48.72
C TYR A 138 -15.59 7.06 -50.23
N LYS A 139 -14.63 6.65 -51.08
CA LYS A 139 -14.73 6.81 -52.54
C LYS A 139 -15.89 6.01 -53.13
N GLN A 140 -16.16 4.81 -52.62
CA GLN A 140 -17.24 3.94 -53.09
C GLN A 140 -18.63 4.42 -52.65
N ALA A 141 -18.72 5.09 -51.50
CA ALA A 141 -19.98 5.62 -50.97
C ALA A 141 -20.51 6.85 -51.74
N HIS A 142 -19.78 7.37 -52.73
CA HIS A 142 -20.19 8.53 -53.55
C HIS A 142 -20.59 9.77 -52.72
N VAL A 143 -19.93 9.98 -51.57
CA VAL A 143 -20.16 11.14 -50.70
C VAL A 143 -20.04 12.44 -51.52
N GLU A 144 -21.00 13.37 -51.35
CA GLU A 144 -21.04 14.61 -52.13
C GLU A 144 -19.71 15.41 -52.01
N LYS A 145 -19.26 16.01 -53.12
CA LYS A 145 -18.07 16.87 -53.12
C LYS A 145 -18.24 18.02 -52.12
N GLY A 146 -17.30 18.13 -51.18
CA GLY A 146 -17.27 19.17 -50.15
C GLY A 146 -17.82 18.77 -48.78
N GLN A 147 -18.19 17.50 -48.56
CA GLN A 147 -18.52 16.99 -47.23
C GLN A 147 -17.28 16.44 -46.52
N ASN A 148 -17.08 16.84 -45.27
CA ASN A 148 -15.99 16.36 -44.41
C ASN A 148 -16.43 15.11 -43.64
N LEU A 149 -15.55 14.11 -43.50
CA LEU A 149 -15.77 12.96 -42.63
C LEU A 149 -14.91 13.12 -41.37
N LEU A 150 -15.55 13.11 -40.20
CA LEU A 150 -14.88 12.98 -38.91
C LEU A 150 -15.03 11.56 -38.40
N VAL A 151 -13.91 10.89 -38.13
CA VAL A 151 -13.87 9.58 -37.46
C VAL A 151 -13.46 9.81 -36.02
N LEU A 152 -14.42 9.69 -35.10
CA LEU A 152 -14.24 9.76 -33.67
C LEU A 152 -14.10 8.35 -33.08
N VAL A 153 -12.90 8.04 -32.60
CA VAL A 153 -12.63 6.82 -31.83
C VAL A 153 -12.62 7.19 -30.33
N ASP A 154 -13.76 6.99 -29.66
CA ASP A 154 -13.87 7.28 -28.23
C ASP A 154 -13.30 6.13 -27.40
N GLN A 155 -12.64 6.44 -26.28
CA GLN A 155 -11.96 5.46 -25.41
C GLN A 155 -11.00 4.55 -26.18
N PHE A 156 -10.06 5.16 -26.91
CA PHE A 156 -9.07 4.45 -27.73
C PHE A 156 -8.28 3.40 -26.92
N GLU A 157 -8.12 3.61 -25.61
CA GLU A 157 -7.46 2.67 -24.72
C GLU A 157 -8.09 1.26 -24.68
N GLU A 158 -9.36 1.11 -25.08
CA GLU A 158 -10.00 -0.21 -25.17
C GLU A 158 -9.22 -1.14 -26.12
N LEU A 159 -8.64 -0.58 -27.19
CA LEU A 159 -7.86 -1.33 -28.17
C LEU A 159 -6.70 -2.10 -27.51
N PHE A 160 -5.99 -1.47 -26.57
CA PHE A 160 -4.84 -2.11 -25.90
C PHE A 160 -5.28 -3.25 -24.99
N ARG A 161 -6.44 -3.11 -24.34
CA ARG A 161 -7.01 -4.16 -23.48
C ARG A 161 -7.32 -5.42 -24.27
N PHE A 162 -7.95 -5.28 -25.45
CA PHE A 162 -8.31 -6.42 -26.30
C PHE A 162 -7.13 -6.96 -27.12
N SER A 163 -6.15 -6.14 -27.49
CA SER A 163 -4.93 -6.59 -28.18
C SER A 163 -4.11 -7.61 -27.37
N ASN A 164 -4.18 -7.56 -26.04
CA ASN A 164 -3.55 -8.55 -25.16
C ASN A 164 -4.25 -9.92 -25.22
N TYR A 165 -5.55 -9.96 -25.54
CA TYR A 165 -6.27 -11.20 -25.82
C TYR A 165 -5.93 -11.72 -27.22
N GLU A 166 -5.78 -10.84 -28.23
CA GLU A 166 -5.30 -11.23 -29.56
C GLU A 166 -3.91 -11.89 -29.51
N LYS A 167 -2.97 -11.35 -28.71
CA LYS A 167 -1.62 -11.94 -28.52
C LYS A 167 -1.65 -13.37 -27.94
N LYS A 168 -2.72 -13.76 -27.23
CA LYS A 168 -2.90 -15.09 -26.64
C LYS A 168 -3.67 -16.06 -27.54
N ALA A 169 -4.51 -15.56 -28.44
CA ALA A 169 -5.17 -16.37 -29.44
C ALA A 169 -4.13 -16.81 -30.49
N ALA A 170 -3.98 -18.12 -30.70
CA ALA A 170 -2.99 -18.69 -31.64
C ALA A 170 -3.24 -18.32 -33.12
N GLU A 171 -4.29 -17.56 -33.43
CA GLU A 171 -4.68 -17.14 -34.76
C GLU A 171 -4.14 -15.73 -35.05
N GLY A 172 -3.17 -15.62 -35.96
CA GLY A 172 -2.44 -14.40 -36.29
C GLY A 172 -3.23 -13.26 -36.95
N ARG A 173 -4.45 -12.94 -36.52
CA ARG A 173 -5.13 -11.68 -36.87
C ARG A 173 -4.69 -10.59 -35.89
N ARG A 174 -3.90 -9.63 -36.39
CA ARG A 174 -3.55 -8.40 -35.66
C ARG A 174 -4.47 -7.28 -36.11
N ASP A 175 -5.77 -7.42 -35.89
CA ASP A 175 -6.77 -6.44 -36.35
C ASP A 175 -6.50 -5.05 -35.75
N SER A 176 -5.97 -5.00 -34.53
CA SER A 176 -5.52 -3.75 -33.88
C SER A 176 -4.49 -2.96 -34.73
N VAL A 177 -3.54 -3.66 -35.35
CA VAL A 177 -2.49 -3.01 -36.18
C VAL A 177 -3.08 -2.55 -37.51
N ALA A 178 -3.94 -3.36 -38.13
CA ALA A 178 -4.62 -3.00 -39.37
C ALA A 178 -5.52 -1.77 -39.17
N PHE A 179 -6.27 -1.74 -38.08
CA PHE A 179 -7.13 -0.63 -37.68
C PHE A 179 -6.37 0.69 -37.52
N ILE A 180 -5.25 0.69 -36.79
CA ILE A 180 -4.44 1.90 -36.61
C ILE A 180 -3.87 2.40 -37.94
N ASN A 181 -3.40 1.49 -38.80
CA ASN A 181 -2.89 1.85 -40.12
C ASN A 181 -3.98 2.50 -41.00
N LEU A 182 -5.22 2.03 -40.93
CA LEU A 182 -6.37 2.64 -41.64
C LEU A 182 -6.56 4.10 -41.22
N LEU A 183 -6.56 4.37 -39.91
CA LEU A 183 -6.75 5.73 -39.37
C LEU A 183 -5.60 6.68 -39.75
N ILE A 184 -4.35 6.23 -39.60
CA ILE A 184 -3.18 7.05 -39.94
C ILE A 184 -3.16 7.37 -41.43
N LYS A 185 -3.36 6.37 -42.31
CA LYS A 185 -3.36 6.59 -43.76
C LYS A 185 -4.50 7.50 -44.22
N ALA A 186 -5.66 7.40 -43.59
CA ALA A 186 -6.79 8.29 -43.86
C ALA A 186 -6.52 9.75 -43.48
N ALA A 187 -5.77 9.99 -42.39
CA ALA A 187 -5.39 11.33 -41.95
C ALA A 187 -4.21 11.94 -42.73
N GLU A 188 -3.22 11.12 -43.15
CA GLU A 188 -2.05 11.56 -43.92
C GLU A 188 -2.40 12.08 -45.33
N GLN A 189 -3.40 11.47 -45.96
CA GLN A 189 -3.80 11.85 -47.32
C GLN A 189 -4.52 13.21 -47.36
N LYS A 190 -4.36 13.94 -48.46
CA LYS A 190 -4.95 15.29 -48.64
C LYS A 190 -6.00 15.40 -49.75
N GLU A 191 -6.23 14.33 -50.50
CA GLU A 191 -7.20 14.28 -51.61
C GLU A 191 -8.64 14.44 -51.11
N ILE A 192 -8.96 13.78 -49.99
CA ILE A 192 -10.29 13.70 -49.40
C ILE A 192 -10.27 14.30 -47.99
N PRO A 193 -11.30 15.03 -47.56
CA PRO A 193 -11.37 15.62 -46.23
C PRO A 193 -11.79 14.61 -45.15
N ILE A 194 -10.89 13.66 -44.82
CA ILE A 194 -11.06 12.76 -43.67
C ILE A 194 -10.26 13.30 -42.50
N TYR A 195 -10.90 13.37 -41.33
CA TYR A 195 -10.34 13.84 -40.07
C TYR A 195 -10.49 12.73 -39.04
N VAL A 196 -9.46 12.50 -38.23
CA VAL A 196 -9.45 11.47 -37.19
C VAL A 196 -9.28 12.14 -35.85
N VAL A 197 -10.19 11.85 -34.92
CA VAL A 197 -10.11 12.26 -33.52
C VAL A 197 -10.18 11.01 -32.67
N PHE A 198 -9.34 10.91 -31.65
CA PHE A 198 -9.60 9.94 -30.61
C PHE A 198 -9.46 10.54 -29.22
N THR A 199 -10.20 9.96 -28.29
CA THR A 199 -10.07 10.27 -26.86
C THR A 199 -9.34 9.13 -26.19
N MET A 200 -8.39 9.47 -25.31
CA MET A 200 -7.63 8.46 -24.57
C MET A 200 -7.23 8.96 -23.19
N ARG A 201 -7.07 8.06 -22.22
CA ARG A 201 -6.41 8.42 -20.97
C ARG A 201 -4.89 8.54 -21.14
N SER A 202 -4.26 9.43 -20.37
CA SER A 202 -2.82 9.72 -20.47
C SER A 202 -1.90 8.57 -20.05
N ASP A 203 -2.40 7.63 -19.23
CA ASP A 203 -1.67 6.45 -18.78
C ASP A 203 -1.42 5.43 -19.91
N PHE A 204 -2.20 5.47 -20.99
CA PHE A 204 -2.06 4.55 -22.14
C PHE A 204 -1.08 5.05 -23.24
N LEU A 205 -0.36 6.14 -22.99
CA LEU A 205 0.62 6.67 -23.95
C LEU A 205 1.81 5.73 -24.17
N GLY A 206 2.15 4.90 -23.18
CA GLY A 206 3.23 3.92 -23.30
C GLY A 206 2.91 2.84 -24.34
N GLU A 207 1.68 2.34 -24.33
CA GLU A 207 1.17 1.29 -25.19
C GLU A 207 1.09 1.74 -26.66
N CYS A 208 0.90 3.03 -26.92
CA CYS A 208 0.96 3.60 -28.27
C CYS A 208 2.32 3.39 -28.96
N THR A 209 3.42 3.23 -28.20
CA THR A 209 4.77 3.07 -28.76
C THR A 209 4.96 1.74 -29.50
N GLU A 210 4.09 0.75 -29.30
CA GLU A 210 4.13 -0.52 -30.01
C GLU A 210 3.70 -0.39 -31.50
N PHE A 211 3.06 0.72 -31.87
CA PHE A 211 2.47 0.92 -33.19
C PHE A 211 3.25 1.95 -34.02
N ARG A 212 3.77 1.54 -35.18
CA ARG A 212 4.55 2.41 -36.06
C ARG A 212 3.69 3.57 -36.62
N GLY A 213 4.17 4.80 -36.53
CA GLY A 213 3.51 6.00 -37.05
C GLY A 213 2.49 6.63 -36.10
N LEU A 214 2.00 5.88 -35.10
CA LEU A 214 1.05 6.38 -34.13
C LEU A 214 1.68 7.39 -33.15
N PRO A 215 2.88 7.17 -32.57
CA PRO A 215 3.56 8.15 -31.73
C PRO A 215 3.81 9.48 -32.45
N GLU A 216 4.23 9.43 -33.71
CA GLU A 216 4.47 10.61 -34.53
C GLU A 216 3.18 11.40 -34.75
N ALA A 217 2.09 10.73 -35.16
CA ALA A 217 0.79 11.35 -35.34
C ALA A 217 0.23 11.94 -34.03
N ILE A 218 0.41 11.25 -32.90
CA ILE A 218 0.04 11.76 -31.57
C ILE A 218 0.83 13.02 -31.26
N ASN A 219 2.16 13.02 -31.40
CA ASN A 219 2.99 14.17 -31.06
C ASN A 219 2.62 15.42 -31.88
N GLU A 220 2.29 15.25 -33.15
CA GLU A 220 1.82 16.34 -34.02
C GLU A 220 0.42 16.84 -33.61
N GLY A 221 -0.48 15.92 -33.27
CA GLY A 221 -1.89 16.17 -33.01
C GLY A 221 -2.35 16.15 -31.55
N GLN A 222 -1.43 16.20 -30.59
CA GLN A 222 -1.79 16.04 -29.17
C GLN A 222 -2.50 17.28 -28.61
N TYR A 223 -3.57 17.04 -27.88
CA TYR A 223 -4.20 18.00 -26.99
C TYR A 223 -4.41 17.39 -25.60
N LEU A 224 -3.63 17.85 -24.62
CA LEU A 224 -3.78 17.45 -23.23
C LEU A 224 -4.86 18.31 -22.57
N VAL A 225 -6.00 17.71 -22.23
CA VAL A 225 -7.16 18.40 -21.65
C VAL A 225 -6.77 18.96 -20.27
N PRO A 226 -6.75 20.30 -20.10
CA PRO A 226 -6.44 20.90 -18.81
C PRO A 226 -7.60 20.70 -17.83
N ARG A 227 -7.26 20.77 -16.53
CA ARG A 227 -8.26 20.83 -15.47
C ARG A 227 -9.10 22.10 -15.62
N MET A 228 -10.39 22.00 -15.31
CA MET A 228 -11.26 23.17 -15.29
C MET A 228 -10.83 24.11 -14.15
N THR A 229 -10.70 25.38 -14.49
CA THR A 229 -10.55 26.47 -13.53
C THR A 229 -11.81 26.61 -12.68
N ARG A 230 -11.73 27.31 -11.55
CA ARG A 230 -12.90 27.54 -10.68
C ARG A 230 -14.01 28.31 -11.39
N GLU A 231 -13.65 29.18 -12.34
CA GLU A 231 -14.60 29.94 -13.17
C GLU A 231 -15.29 29.03 -14.20
N GLU A 232 -14.52 28.24 -14.95
CA GLU A 232 -15.07 27.25 -15.89
C GLU A 232 -16.00 26.25 -15.19
N ARG A 233 -15.64 25.79 -13.97
CA ARG A 233 -16.54 24.93 -13.16
C ARG A 233 -17.80 25.66 -12.74
N ARG A 234 -17.72 26.95 -12.44
CA ARG A 234 -18.90 27.75 -12.09
C ARG A 234 -19.86 27.78 -13.26
N GLU A 235 -19.36 28.09 -14.46
CA GLU A 235 -20.15 28.13 -15.70
C GLU A 235 -20.77 26.76 -16.01
N ALA A 236 -20.01 25.67 -15.85
CA ALA A 236 -20.49 24.30 -16.03
C ALA A 236 -21.59 23.88 -15.02
N ILE A 237 -21.74 24.57 -13.90
CA ILE A 237 -22.81 24.34 -12.92
C ILE A 237 -23.99 25.28 -13.19
N THR A 238 -23.72 26.58 -13.32
CA THR A 238 -24.77 27.61 -13.42
C THR A 238 -25.43 27.65 -14.80
N GLY A 239 -24.68 27.40 -15.87
CA GLY A 239 -25.17 27.42 -17.24
C GLY A 239 -26.30 26.41 -17.47
N PRO A 240 -26.07 25.10 -17.22
CA PRO A 240 -27.11 24.08 -17.42
C PRO A 240 -28.33 24.31 -16.52
N VAL A 241 -28.13 24.76 -15.28
CA VAL A 241 -29.21 25.11 -14.35
C VAL A 241 -30.09 26.23 -14.91
N ALA A 242 -29.48 27.27 -15.49
CA ALA A 242 -30.19 28.39 -16.08
C ALA A 242 -30.96 27.97 -17.35
N VAL A 243 -30.36 27.13 -18.21
CA VAL A 243 -31.05 26.57 -19.39
C VAL A 243 -32.22 25.67 -18.98
N GLY A 244 -32.04 24.90 -17.90
CA GLY A 244 -33.10 24.09 -17.30
C GLY A 244 -34.18 24.89 -16.58
N GLY A 245 -34.11 26.24 -16.56
CA GLY A 245 -35.15 27.12 -16.02
C GLY A 245 -35.14 27.29 -14.49
N ALA A 246 -34.10 26.82 -13.79
CA ALA A 246 -33.98 26.97 -12.34
C ALA A 246 -32.88 27.97 -11.96
N ILE A 247 -32.84 28.36 -10.68
CA ILE A 247 -31.81 29.23 -10.10
C ILE A 247 -31.06 28.43 -9.03
N ILE A 248 -29.74 28.58 -8.95
CA ILE A 248 -28.93 27.96 -7.89
C ILE A 248 -28.60 28.97 -6.80
N ALA A 249 -28.76 28.58 -5.52
CA ALA A 249 -28.38 29.43 -4.40
C ALA A 249 -26.85 29.65 -4.36
N PRO A 250 -26.35 30.88 -4.15
CA PRO A 250 -24.90 31.15 -4.10
C PRO A 250 -24.15 30.33 -3.05
N ARG A 251 -24.82 29.96 -1.95
CA ARG A 251 -24.26 29.08 -0.91
C ARG A 251 -24.00 27.66 -1.42
N LEU A 252 -24.97 27.07 -2.12
CA LEU A 252 -24.83 25.74 -2.72
C LEU A 252 -23.74 25.75 -3.79
N LEU A 253 -23.71 26.77 -4.65
CA LEU A 253 -22.68 26.89 -5.68
C LEU A 253 -21.26 26.94 -5.07
N ASN A 254 -21.06 27.73 -4.01
CA ASN A 254 -19.76 27.79 -3.34
C ASN A 254 -19.40 26.47 -2.65
N GLN A 255 -20.37 25.77 -2.08
CA GLN A 255 -20.17 24.45 -1.50
C GLN A 255 -19.76 23.42 -2.56
N LEU A 256 -20.49 23.33 -3.68
CA LEU A 256 -20.14 22.46 -4.81
C LEU A 256 -18.73 22.75 -5.34
N LEU A 257 -18.37 24.03 -5.53
CA LEU A 257 -17.04 24.41 -5.99
C LEU A 257 -15.92 24.03 -5.00
N ASN A 258 -16.23 23.96 -3.71
CA ASN A 258 -15.29 23.52 -2.68
C ASN A 258 -15.19 22.00 -2.60
N ASP A 259 -16.33 21.30 -2.68
CA ASP A 259 -16.43 19.84 -2.58
C ASP A 259 -15.76 19.13 -3.77
N VAL A 260 -15.74 19.74 -4.95
CA VAL A 260 -14.97 19.27 -6.13
C VAL A 260 -13.44 19.30 -5.88
N GLY A 261 -12.96 20.18 -4.99
CA GLY A 261 -11.55 20.31 -4.65
C GLY A 261 -10.60 20.37 -5.86
N ASP A 262 -9.40 19.80 -5.72
CA ASP A 262 -8.39 19.75 -6.78
C ASP A 262 -8.17 18.35 -7.35
N ASN A 263 -9.11 17.41 -7.12
CA ASN A 263 -8.99 16.06 -7.65
C ASN A 263 -9.44 15.99 -9.12
N PRO A 264 -8.61 15.43 -10.03
CA PRO A 264 -8.86 15.45 -11.47
C PRO A 264 -10.07 14.60 -11.91
N ASP A 265 -10.54 13.68 -11.09
CA ASP A 265 -11.52 12.65 -11.45
C ASP A 265 -12.93 12.92 -10.89
N GLN A 266 -13.17 14.13 -10.37
CA GLN A 266 -14.41 14.45 -9.66
C GLN A 266 -15.55 15.00 -10.53
N LEU A 267 -15.30 15.36 -11.80
CA LEU A 267 -16.35 15.92 -12.66
C LEU A 267 -17.54 14.96 -12.88
N PRO A 268 -17.35 13.64 -13.11
CA PRO A 268 -18.47 12.72 -13.23
C PRO A 268 -19.27 12.58 -11.93
N ILE A 269 -18.59 12.68 -10.78
CA ILE A 269 -19.23 12.64 -9.45
C ILE A 269 -20.04 13.91 -9.23
N LEU A 270 -19.49 15.08 -9.60
CA LEU A 270 -20.18 16.36 -9.57
C LEU A 270 -21.44 16.33 -10.44
N GLN A 271 -21.30 15.87 -11.69
CA GLN A 271 -22.42 15.78 -12.64
C GLN A 271 -23.53 14.85 -12.12
N HIS A 272 -23.15 13.71 -11.54
CA HIS A 272 -24.11 12.81 -10.91
C HIS A 272 -24.78 13.43 -9.68
N ALA A 273 -24.02 14.10 -8.81
CA ALA A 273 -24.56 14.78 -7.64
C ALA A 273 -25.51 15.91 -8.02
N LEU A 274 -25.21 16.67 -9.08
CA LEU A 274 -26.07 17.73 -9.62
C LEU A 274 -27.37 17.17 -10.19
N MET A 275 -27.30 16.10 -10.98
CA MET A 275 -28.48 15.38 -11.48
C MET A 275 -29.40 14.95 -10.32
N ARG A 276 -28.82 14.36 -9.27
CA ARG A 276 -29.55 13.92 -8.07
C ARG A 276 -30.13 15.08 -7.27
N THR A 277 -29.37 16.16 -7.13
CA THR A 277 -29.82 17.39 -6.44
C THR A 277 -31.00 18.00 -7.18
N TRP A 278 -30.97 17.99 -8.51
CA TRP A 278 -32.06 18.45 -9.36
C TRP A 278 -33.30 17.57 -9.21
N GLU A 279 -33.15 16.24 -9.28
CA GLU A 279 -34.27 15.30 -9.07
C GLU A 279 -34.91 15.49 -7.69
N ASN A 280 -34.11 15.67 -6.64
CA ASN A 280 -34.62 15.94 -5.29
C ASN A 280 -35.37 17.28 -5.25
N TRP A 281 -34.78 18.34 -5.83
CA TRP A 281 -35.38 19.66 -5.92
C TRP A 281 -36.72 19.63 -6.67
N GLN A 282 -36.84 18.88 -7.77
CA GLN A 282 -38.10 18.75 -8.52
C GLN A 282 -39.21 18.09 -7.72
N VAL A 283 -38.87 17.11 -6.88
CA VAL A 283 -39.85 16.41 -6.03
C VAL A 283 -40.29 17.29 -4.85
N THR A 284 -39.38 18.09 -4.30
CA THR A 284 -39.67 18.94 -3.13
C THR A 284 -40.27 20.30 -3.49
N SER A 285 -40.05 20.77 -4.71
CA SER A 285 -40.54 22.09 -5.15
C SER A 285 -42.01 22.03 -5.53
N ASP A 286 -42.80 22.93 -4.93
CA ASP A 286 -44.21 23.09 -5.24
C ASP A 286 -44.36 23.88 -6.55
N ILE A 287 -44.72 23.19 -7.64
CA ILE A 287 -44.90 23.75 -9.00
C ILE A 287 -45.95 24.88 -9.03
N SER A 288 -46.78 25.01 -7.99
CA SER A 288 -47.81 26.05 -7.87
C SER A 288 -47.32 27.39 -7.29
N LYS A 289 -46.03 27.52 -6.90
CA LYS A 289 -45.42 28.73 -6.34
C LYS A 289 -44.21 29.21 -7.15
N GLU A 290 -43.72 30.42 -6.84
CA GLU A 290 -42.45 30.91 -7.40
C GLU A 290 -41.34 29.87 -7.19
N PRO A 291 -40.54 29.52 -8.22
CA PRO A 291 -39.57 28.44 -8.14
C PRO A 291 -38.50 28.75 -7.10
N GLU A 292 -38.48 27.97 -6.01
CA GLU A 292 -37.42 28.06 -5.00
C GLU A 292 -36.07 27.69 -5.63
N PRO A 293 -34.97 28.37 -5.26
CA PRO A 293 -33.67 28.04 -5.83
C PRO A 293 -33.19 26.64 -5.41
N LEU A 294 -32.40 25.97 -6.26
CA LEU A 294 -31.63 24.80 -5.87
C LEU A 294 -30.71 25.17 -4.71
N ASP A 295 -30.95 24.55 -3.55
CA ASP A 295 -30.29 24.91 -2.31
C ASP A 295 -29.56 23.74 -1.60
N THR A 296 -28.81 24.07 -0.54
CA THR A 296 -27.98 23.14 0.23
C THR A 296 -28.79 21.97 0.80
N VAL A 297 -30.07 22.19 1.13
CA VAL A 297 -30.96 21.13 1.62
C VAL A 297 -31.10 19.99 0.61
N ASN A 298 -31.32 20.32 -0.68
CA ASN A 298 -31.47 19.30 -1.73
C ASN A 298 -30.17 18.52 -1.94
N TYR A 299 -29.03 19.20 -1.83
CA TYR A 299 -27.70 18.62 -1.96
C TYR A 299 -27.31 17.74 -0.76
N GLU A 300 -27.70 18.13 0.45
CA GLU A 300 -27.51 17.34 1.68
C GLU A 300 -28.41 16.10 1.70
N ASN A 301 -29.64 16.20 1.19
CA ASN A 301 -30.58 15.08 1.10
C ASN A 301 -30.03 13.92 0.25
N ILE A 302 -29.30 14.25 -0.81
CA ILE A 302 -28.63 13.25 -1.66
C ILE A 302 -27.25 12.85 -1.14
N GLY A 303 -26.91 13.23 0.10
CA GLY A 303 -25.66 12.84 0.75
C GLY A 303 -24.43 13.58 0.23
N THR A 304 -24.60 14.72 -0.44
CA THR A 304 -23.56 15.52 -1.11
C THR A 304 -22.76 14.72 -2.14
N MET A 305 -21.72 15.31 -2.75
CA MET A 305 -20.82 14.58 -3.66
C MET A 305 -20.16 13.37 -2.99
N ALA A 306 -20.00 13.39 -1.67
CA ALA A 306 -19.34 12.32 -0.93
C ALA A 306 -20.14 10.99 -0.95
N ARG A 307 -21.48 11.05 -0.91
CA ARG A 307 -22.32 9.84 -0.81
C ARG A 307 -23.37 9.69 -1.90
N ALA A 308 -23.64 10.71 -2.71
CA ALA A 308 -24.70 10.65 -3.73
C ALA A 308 -24.62 9.44 -4.64
N LEU A 309 -23.43 9.13 -5.14
CA LEU A 309 -23.22 7.99 -6.02
C LEU A 309 -23.44 6.66 -5.29
N SER A 310 -22.94 6.53 -4.05
CA SER A 310 -23.12 5.34 -3.23
C SER A 310 -24.58 5.12 -2.84
N GLN A 311 -25.29 6.19 -2.45
CA GLN A 311 -26.71 6.12 -2.10
C GLN A 311 -27.55 5.67 -3.29
N HIS A 312 -27.30 6.23 -4.48
CA HIS A 312 -28.02 5.83 -5.69
C HIS A 312 -27.72 4.38 -6.11
N ALA A 313 -26.48 3.91 -5.91
CA ALA A 313 -26.14 2.51 -6.14
C ALA A 313 -26.81 1.57 -5.11
N GLU A 314 -26.90 1.98 -3.83
CA GLU A 314 -27.65 1.22 -2.81
C GLU A 314 -29.15 1.21 -3.07
N GLU A 315 -29.73 2.29 -3.60
CA GLU A 315 -31.13 2.31 -4.05
C GLU A 315 -31.37 1.29 -5.17
N ALA A 316 -30.46 1.24 -6.16
CA ALA A 316 -30.53 0.24 -7.23
C ALA A 316 -30.37 -1.18 -6.68
N TYR A 317 -29.48 -1.39 -5.72
CA TYR A 317 -29.31 -2.69 -5.05
C TYR A 317 -30.54 -3.07 -4.20
N ALA A 318 -31.20 -2.12 -3.56
CA ALA A 318 -32.39 -2.34 -2.76
C ALA A 318 -33.63 -2.72 -3.60
N GLU A 319 -33.66 -2.36 -4.89
CA GLU A 319 -34.69 -2.81 -5.84
C GLU A 319 -34.58 -4.30 -6.18
N LEU A 320 -33.46 -4.96 -5.87
CA LEU A 320 -33.32 -6.42 -6.02
C LEU A 320 -34.20 -7.14 -4.99
N SER A 321 -35.24 -7.78 -5.50
CA SER A 321 -36.36 -8.32 -4.72
C SER A 321 -36.05 -9.65 -4.02
N THR A 322 -35.13 -10.45 -4.57
CA THR A 322 -34.79 -11.78 -4.06
C THR A 322 -33.34 -11.86 -3.59
N ASP A 323 -33.05 -12.72 -2.61
CA ASP A 323 -31.67 -12.95 -2.15
C ASP A 323 -30.79 -13.53 -3.27
N ARG A 324 -31.38 -14.31 -4.18
CA ARG A 324 -30.72 -14.82 -5.39
C ARG A 324 -30.29 -13.70 -6.33
N GLN A 325 -31.15 -12.71 -6.60
CA GLN A 325 -30.77 -11.54 -7.42
C GLN A 325 -29.63 -10.74 -6.79
N ARG A 326 -29.60 -10.63 -5.45
CA ARG A 326 -28.52 -9.95 -4.71
C ARG A 326 -27.20 -10.70 -4.81
N GLU A 327 -27.23 -12.03 -4.70
CA GLU A 327 -26.06 -12.88 -4.86
C GLU A 327 -25.48 -12.81 -6.28
N ILE A 328 -26.33 -12.92 -7.31
CA ILE A 328 -25.90 -12.76 -8.71
C ILE A 328 -25.32 -11.36 -8.95
N CYS A 329 -25.93 -10.32 -8.37
CA CYS A 329 -25.43 -8.95 -8.45
C CYS A 329 -24.04 -8.82 -7.83
N GLU A 330 -23.82 -9.38 -6.64
CA GLU A 330 -22.51 -9.40 -5.98
C GLU A 330 -21.46 -10.11 -6.86
N ILE A 331 -21.77 -11.32 -7.36
CA ILE A 331 -20.87 -12.10 -8.23
C ILE A 331 -20.57 -11.34 -9.53
N MET A 332 -21.58 -10.70 -10.12
CA MET A 332 -21.41 -9.89 -11.32
C MET A 332 -20.45 -8.72 -11.07
N PHE A 333 -20.68 -7.93 -10.02
CA PHE A 333 -19.84 -6.78 -9.72
C PHE A 333 -18.40 -7.17 -9.34
N LYS A 334 -18.22 -8.25 -8.58
CA LYS A 334 -16.89 -8.85 -8.33
C LYS A 334 -16.23 -9.30 -9.62
N GLY A 335 -16.99 -9.96 -10.51
CA GLY A 335 -16.49 -10.49 -11.78
C GLY A 335 -16.09 -9.41 -12.79
N ILE A 336 -16.75 -8.24 -12.77
CA ILE A 336 -16.44 -7.12 -13.67
C ILE A 336 -15.45 -6.09 -13.11
N THR A 337 -14.89 -6.36 -11.94
CA THR A 337 -13.89 -5.50 -11.28
C THR A 337 -12.64 -6.28 -10.90
N ASP A 338 -11.54 -5.57 -10.70
CA ASP A 338 -10.25 -6.12 -10.26
C ASP A 338 -9.51 -5.09 -9.40
N GLN A 339 -8.54 -5.50 -8.58
CA GLN A 339 -7.63 -4.57 -7.91
C GLN A 339 -6.30 -4.62 -8.64
N GLY A 340 -5.99 -3.55 -9.37
CA GLY A 340 -4.67 -3.39 -9.96
C GLY A 340 -3.56 -3.27 -8.93
N TYR A 341 -2.34 -3.04 -9.42
CA TYR A 341 -1.19 -2.68 -8.57
C TYR A 341 -1.38 -1.37 -7.78
N ASN A 342 -2.39 -0.57 -8.12
CA ASN A 342 -2.75 0.66 -7.43
C ASN A 342 -4.01 0.46 -6.57
N VAL A 343 -4.16 1.25 -5.50
CA VAL A 343 -5.33 1.28 -4.60
C VAL A 343 -6.65 1.56 -5.33
N THR A 344 -6.58 2.01 -6.58
CA THR A 344 -7.73 2.19 -7.48
C THR A 344 -8.04 0.88 -8.20
N GLY A 345 -9.22 0.30 -7.93
CA GLY A 345 -9.67 -0.88 -8.68
C GLY A 345 -9.73 -0.62 -10.19
N ILE A 346 -9.46 -1.66 -10.98
CA ILE A 346 -9.45 -1.68 -12.44
C ILE A 346 -10.75 -2.33 -12.93
N ARG A 347 -11.28 -1.85 -14.05
CA ARG A 347 -12.44 -2.45 -14.72
C ARG A 347 -12.05 -3.75 -15.43
N ARG A 348 -12.89 -4.77 -15.33
CA ARG A 348 -12.73 -6.06 -16.00
C ARG A 348 -13.99 -6.40 -16.81
N PRO A 349 -14.17 -5.81 -18.01
CA PRO A 349 -15.33 -6.10 -18.85
C PRO A 349 -15.49 -7.61 -19.09
N ARG A 350 -16.71 -8.13 -18.97
CA ARG A 350 -17.01 -9.55 -19.22
C ARG A 350 -18.24 -9.74 -20.08
N LYS A 351 -18.28 -10.83 -20.84
CA LYS A 351 -19.48 -11.22 -21.57
C LYS A 351 -20.59 -11.62 -20.60
N LEU A 352 -21.84 -11.33 -20.98
CA LEU A 352 -23.01 -11.72 -20.21
C LEU A 352 -23.06 -13.24 -19.99
N SER A 353 -22.74 -14.03 -21.01
CA SER A 353 -22.63 -15.50 -20.90
C SER A 353 -21.56 -15.99 -19.93
N GLU A 354 -20.48 -15.24 -19.73
CA GLU A 354 -19.47 -15.57 -18.72
C GLU A 354 -19.97 -15.25 -17.31
N ILE A 355 -20.66 -14.12 -17.15
CA ILE A 355 -21.27 -13.71 -15.88
C ILE A 355 -22.33 -14.73 -15.44
N SER A 356 -23.19 -15.17 -16.36
CA SER A 356 -24.18 -16.21 -16.11
C SER A 356 -23.53 -17.53 -15.67
N LYS A 357 -22.40 -17.92 -16.27
CA LYS A 357 -21.63 -19.11 -15.83
C LYS A 357 -20.96 -18.91 -14.48
N LEU A 358 -20.42 -17.72 -14.20
CA LEU A 358 -19.82 -17.38 -12.91
C LEU A 358 -20.84 -17.48 -11.78
N ALA A 359 -22.04 -16.93 -11.99
CA ALA A 359 -23.11 -16.91 -11.01
C ALA A 359 -24.01 -18.16 -11.03
N ASN A 360 -23.71 -19.14 -11.89
CA ASN A 360 -24.52 -20.33 -12.11
C ASN A 360 -26.02 -20.01 -12.32
N SER A 361 -26.29 -18.98 -13.13
CA SER A 361 -27.61 -18.40 -13.38
C SER A 361 -27.97 -18.42 -14.87
N SER A 362 -29.24 -18.16 -15.19
CA SER A 362 -29.64 -17.97 -16.59
C SER A 362 -29.17 -16.60 -17.13
N HIS A 363 -29.24 -16.41 -18.45
CA HIS A 363 -28.92 -15.10 -19.06
C HIS A 363 -29.99 -14.06 -18.68
N GLU A 364 -31.26 -14.47 -18.63
CA GLU A 364 -32.40 -13.62 -18.30
C GLU A 364 -32.29 -13.04 -16.88
N GLU A 365 -31.87 -13.85 -15.91
CA GLU A 365 -31.67 -13.38 -14.52
C GLU A 365 -30.58 -12.30 -14.43
N VAL A 366 -29.49 -12.44 -15.19
CA VAL A 366 -28.43 -11.44 -15.24
C VAL A 366 -28.92 -10.17 -15.95
N ILE A 367 -29.67 -10.32 -17.04
CA ILE A 367 -30.26 -9.20 -17.79
C ILE A 367 -31.17 -8.38 -16.87
N GLU A 368 -32.06 -9.02 -16.10
CA GLU A 368 -32.95 -8.31 -15.16
C GLU A 368 -32.17 -7.45 -14.16
N ILE A 369 -31.05 -7.96 -13.64
CA ILE A 369 -30.19 -7.23 -12.70
C ILE A 369 -29.50 -6.07 -13.42
N VAL A 370 -28.88 -6.32 -14.58
CA VAL A 370 -28.20 -5.29 -15.37
C VAL A 370 -29.15 -4.15 -15.71
N GLU A 371 -30.41 -4.46 -16.08
CA GLU A 371 -31.44 -3.47 -16.39
C GLU A 371 -31.69 -2.49 -15.24
N ILE A 372 -31.69 -2.97 -13.99
CA ILE A 372 -31.89 -2.12 -12.79
C ILE A 372 -30.77 -1.09 -12.64
N PHE A 373 -29.52 -1.49 -12.92
CA PHE A 373 -28.34 -0.63 -12.81
C PHE A 373 -28.10 0.26 -14.03
N ARG A 374 -28.80 0.02 -15.16
CA ARG A 374 -28.74 0.85 -16.37
C ARG A 374 -30.00 1.68 -16.66
N LYS A 375 -31.00 1.69 -15.77
CA LYS A 375 -32.22 2.53 -15.91
C LYS A 375 -31.87 4.00 -16.18
N LYS A 376 -32.79 4.77 -16.77
CA LYS A 376 -32.62 6.22 -16.96
C LYS A 376 -32.24 6.91 -15.64
N GLY A 377 -31.17 7.72 -15.66
CA GLY A 377 -30.56 8.33 -14.46
C GLY A 377 -29.53 7.44 -13.74
N ARG A 378 -29.56 6.12 -13.96
CA ARG A 378 -28.61 5.12 -13.46
C ARG A 378 -27.74 4.67 -14.61
N GLY A 379 -26.72 5.45 -14.93
CA GLY A 379 -25.71 5.07 -15.93
C GLY A 379 -24.58 4.26 -15.32
N PHE A 380 -24.84 3.25 -14.48
CA PHE A 380 -23.78 2.54 -13.75
C PHE A 380 -23.07 1.47 -14.58
N LEU A 381 -23.82 0.80 -15.46
CA LEU A 381 -23.31 -0.26 -16.33
C LEU A 381 -23.44 0.10 -17.82
N MET A 382 -22.52 -0.46 -18.60
CA MET A 382 -22.53 -0.50 -20.05
C MET A 382 -22.87 -1.92 -20.52
N PRO A 383 -23.51 -2.10 -21.69
CA PRO A 383 -23.99 -1.07 -22.61
C PRO A 383 -25.16 -0.23 -22.04
N PRO A 384 -25.32 1.03 -22.47
CA PRO A 384 -26.35 1.92 -21.94
C PRO A 384 -27.77 1.39 -22.23
N GLN A 385 -28.75 1.99 -21.56
CA GLN A 385 -30.16 1.67 -21.78
C GLN A 385 -30.55 1.79 -23.25
N GLY A 386 -31.39 0.87 -23.73
CA GLY A 386 -31.91 0.87 -25.11
C GLY A 386 -31.15 -0.03 -26.08
N ILE A 387 -29.97 -0.54 -25.68
CA ILE A 387 -29.28 -1.60 -26.42
C ILE A 387 -29.71 -2.96 -25.87
N GLU A 388 -30.25 -3.81 -26.72
CA GLU A 388 -30.66 -5.17 -26.35
C GLU A 388 -29.46 -5.99 -25.89
N LEU A 389 -29.63 -6.72 -24.79
CA LEU A 389 -28.57 -7.55 -24.21
C LEU A 389 -28.67 -8.98 -24.72
N THR A 390 -27.59 -9.43 -25.34
CA THR A 390 -27.40 -10.80 -25.82
C THR A 390 -26.35 -11.53 -25.00
N ALA A 391 -26.21 -12.85 -25.19
CA ALA A 391 -25.20 -13.66 -24.52
C ALA A 391 -23.74 -13.19 -24.78
N ASP A 392 -23.50 -12.53 -25.91
CA ASP A 392 -22.20 -11.98 -26.30
C ASP A 392 -22.00 -10.51 -25.90
N SER A 393 -23.02 -9.87 -25.33
CA SER A 393 -22.92 -8.49 -24.86
C SER A 393 -21.89 -8.35 -23.74
N ILE A 394 -21.00 -7.37 -23.86
CA ILE A 394 -19.96 -7.09 -22.87
C ILE A 394 -20.52 -6.14 -21.82
N ILE A 395 -20.58 -6.62 -20.58
CA ILE A 395 -20.99 -5.82 -19.42
C ILE A 395 -19.74 -5.22 -18.77
N ASP A 396 -19.77 -3.90 -18.54
CA ASP A 396 -18.70 -3.15 -17.86
C ASP A 396 -19.31 -2.05 -16.97
N ILE A 397 -18.50 -1.50 -16.06
CA ILE A 397 -18.83 -0.30 -15.30
C ILE A 397 -18.64 0.94 -16.20
N SER A 398 -19.67 1.77 -16.29
CA SER A 398 -19.65 3.00 -17.10
C SER A 398 -18.56 3.98 -16.68
N HIS A 399 -18.30 4.10 -15.37
CA HIS A 399 -17.25 4.96 -14.84
C HIS A 399 -16.60 4.42 -13.56
N GLU A 400 -15.27 4.45 -13.50
CA GLU A 400 -14.44 3.99 -12.35
C GLU A 400 -14.70 4.75 -11.05
N SER A 401 -15.42 5.88 -11.10
CA SER A 401 -15.86 6.58 -9.89
C SER A 401 -16.82 5.74 -9.04
N LEU A 402 -17.59 4.84 -9.66
CA LEU A 402 -18.47 3.93 -8.93
C LEU A 402 -17.67 3.02 -7.98
N MET A 403 -16.55 2.47 -8.46
CA MET A 403 -15.66 1.61 -7.69
C MET A 403 -14.97 2.32 -6.51
N ARG A 404 -14.91 3.66 -6.55
CA ARG A 404 -14.22 4.48 -5.53
C ARG A 404 -15.13 5.00 -4.45
N VAL A 405 -16.43 5.13 -4.74
CA VAL A 405 -17.39 5.80 -3.85
C VAL A 405 -18.44 4.83 -3.33
N TRP A 406 -18.78 3.78 -4.08
CA TRP A 406 -19.78 2.82 -3.64
C TRP A 406 -19.21 1.90 -2.54
N GLU A 407 -19.59 2.17 -1.29
CA GLU A 407 -19.02 1.51 -0.10
C GLU A 407 -19.10 -0.02 -0.16
N ARG A 408 -20.22 -0.56 -0.66
CA ARG A 408 -20.40 -2.01 -0.83
C ARG A 408 -19.46 -2.61 -1.88
N LEU A 409 -19.32 -1.95 -3.03
CA LEU A 409 -18.43 -2.42 -4.10
C LEU A 409 -16.96 -2.40 -3.66
N ILE A 410 -16.55 -1.42 -2.85
CA ILE A 410 -15.20 -1.39 -2.27
C ILE A 410 -14.95 -2.65 -1.42
N VAL A 411 -15.90 -3.02 -0.57
CA VAL A 411 -15.82 -4.24 0.25
C VAL A 411 -15.82 -5.49 -0.61
N TRP A 412 -16.67 -5.56 -1.63
CA TRP A 412 -16.72 -6.69 -2.54
C TRP A 412 -15.43 -6.88 -3.33
N VAL A 413 -14.81 -5.81 -3.83
CA VAL A 413 -13.51 -5.86 -4.50
C VAL A 413 -12.45 -6.37 -3.54
N ASP A 414 -12.38 -5.87 -2.30
CA ASP A 414 -11.39 -6.35 -1.31
C ASP A 414 -11.56 -7.84 -0.99
N GLN A 415 -12.80 -8.30 -0.78
CA GLN A 415 -13.12 -9.72 -0.57
C GLN A 415 -12.69 -10.59 -1.75
N GLU A 416 -12.98 -10.14 -2.98
CA GLU A 416 -12.62 -10.84 -4.21
C GLU A 416 -11.10 -10.99 -4.35
N ASN A 417 -10.34 -9.95 -4.02
CA ASN A 417 -8.89 -10.00 -4.05
C ASN A 417 -8.30 -10.91 -2.97
N GLN A 418 -8.86 -10.90 -1.76
CA GLN A 418 -8.46 -11.85 -0.72
C GLN A 418 -8.74 -13.30 -1.17
N SER A 419 -9.89 -13.53 -1.80
CA SER A 419 -10.26 -14.82 -2.38
C SER A 419 -9.27 -15.28 -3.46
N ALA A 420 -8.94 -14.40 -4.41
CA ALA A 420 -7.97 -14.65 -5.47
C ALA A 420 -6.56 -14.94 -4.90
N GLN A 421 -6.10 -14.21 -3.88
CA GLN A 421 -4.80 -14.45 -3.24
C GLN A 421 -4.73 -15.81 -2.53
N ILE A 422 -5.80 -16.21 -1.84
CA ILE A 422 -5.87 -17.54 -1.19
C ILE A 422 -5.80 -18.63 -2.27
N TYR A 423 -6.53 -18.45 -3.37
CA TYR A 423 -6.52 -19.40 -4.50
C TYR A 423 -5.14 -19.50 -5.17
N LEU A 424 -4.49 -18.38 -5.46
CA LEU A 424 -3.15 -18.37 -6.07
C LEU A 424 -2.11 -19.06 -5.18
N ARG A 425 -2.14 -18.82 -3.86
CA ARG A 425 -1.28 -19.54 -2.91
C ARG A 425 -1.58 -21.04 -2.87
N LEU A 426 -2.84 -21.43 -2.98
CA LEU A 426 -3.24 -22.83 -3.07
C LEU A 426 -2.70 -23.49 -4.34
N CYS A 427 -2.77 -22.80 -5.49
CA CYS A 427 -2.18 -23.27 -6.74
C CYS A 427 -0.66 -23.44 -6.62
N ASP A 428 0.04 -22.46 -6.04
CA ASP A 428 1.49 -22.54 -5.83
C ASP A 428 1.87 -23.70 -4.90
N ALA A 429 1.12 -23.89 -3.81
CA ALA A 429 1.33 -25.00 -2.88
C ALA A 429 1.08 -26.36 -3.55
N ALA A 430 0.01 -26.48 -4.34
CA ALA A 430 -0.29 -27.70 -5.11
C ALA A 430 0.82 -28.01 -6.11
N HIS A 431 1.30 -27.01 -6.83
CA HIS A 431 2.40 -27.16 -7.79
C HIS A 431 3.72 -27.57 -7.11
N MET A 432 4.06 -26.93 -5.98
CA MET A 432 5.27 -27.28 -5.21
C MET A 432 5.22 -28.72 -4.68
N HIS A 433 4.04 -29.19 -4.26
CA HIS A 433 3.83 -30.58 -3.84
C HIS A 433 3.98 -31.56 -5.01
N GLU A 434 3.45 -31.23 -6.18
CA GLU A 434 3.58 -32.06 -7.39
C GLU A 434 5.04 -32.26 -7.82
N ILE A 435 5.86 -31.22 -7.76
CA ILE A 435 7.31 -31.31 -8.06
C ILE A 435 8.14 -31.92 -6.91
N GLY A 436 7.48 -32.40 -5.85
CA GLY A 436 8.10 -33.07 -4.70
C GLY A 436 8.88 -32.14 -3.75
N LYS A 437 8.71 -30.81 -3.87
CA LYS A 437 9.38 -29.81 -3.03
C LYS A 437 8.49 -29.23 -1.93
N GLY A 438 7.19 -29.51 -1.97
CA GLY A 438 6.20 -29.05 -1.00
C GLY A 438 5.53 -30.22 -0.25
N SER A 439 5.06 -29.96 0.96
CA SER A 439 4.21 -30.89 1.72
C SER A 439 2.73 -30.53 1.58
N LEU A 440 1.83 -31.46 1.95
CA LEU A 440 0.41 -31.14 2.15
C LEU A 440 0.22 -29.99 3.14
N LEU A 441 -0.90 -29.26 3.00
CA LEU A 441 -1.24 -28.15 3.88
C LEU A 441 -1.48 -28.62 5.32
N ARG A 442 -1.07 -27.79 6.28
CA ARG A 442 -1.26 -28.01 7.73
C ARG A 442 -1.88 -26.77 8.37
N ASP A 443 -2.30 -26.91 9.62
CA ASP A 443 -2.77 -25.76 10.40
C ASP A 443 -1.65 -24.73 10.62
N PRO A 444 -1.96 -23.42 10.56
CA PRO A 444 -3.30 -22.83 10.42
C PRO A 444 -3.80 -22.68 8.97
N GLU A 445 -2.92 -22.85 7.98
CA GLU A 445 -3.21 -22.56 6.57
C GLU A 445 -4.32 -23.44 5.99
N LEU A 446 -4.33 -24.74 6.32
CA LEU A 446 -5.39 -25.66 5.91
C LEU A 446 -6.78 -25.21 6.36
N GLN A 447 -6.92 -24.75 7.61
CA GLN A 447 -8.21 -24.28 8.12
C GLN A 447 -8.68 -23.01 7.44
N LEU A 448 -7.76 -22.07 7.18
CA LEU A 448 -8.06 -20.82 6.47
C LEU A 448 -8.53 -21.10 5.05
N THR A 449 -7.79 -21.91 4.29
CA THR A 449 -8.13 -22.24 2.89
C THR A 449 -9.38 -23.11 2.81
N TRP A 450 -9.59 -24.03 3.76
CA TRP A 450 -10.82 -24.84 3.80
C TRP A 450 -12.05 -23.98 4.08
N ARG A 451 -11.95 -23.09 5.06
CA ARG A 451 -13.02 -22.15 5.39
C ARG A 451 -13.35 -21.26 4.20
N TRP A 452 -12.33 -20.73 3.52
CA TRP A 452 -12.49 -19.97 2.29
C TRP A 452 -13.25 -20.76 1.20
N LYS A 453 -12.89 -22.03 0.96
CA LYS A 453 -13.59 -22.91 -0.01
C LYS A 453 -15.08 -23.06 0.31
N VAL A 454 -15.42 -23.21 1.59
CA VAL A 454 -16.82 -23.38 2.04
C VAL A 454 -17.60 -22.06 1.99
N GLU A 455 -16.97 -20.94 2.34
CA GLU A 455 -17.65 -19.64 2.40
C GLU A 455 -17.83 -18.99 1.01
N ASN A 456 -16.92 -19.22 0.06
CA ASN A 456 -16.92 -18.53 -1.24
C ASN A 456 -17.27 -19.42 -2.43
N GLU A 457 -17.38 -20.75 -2.24
CA GLU A 457 -17.75 -21.74 -3.27
C GLU A 457 -17.12 -21.47 -4.66
N PRO A 458 -15.78 -21.33 -4.76
CA PRO A 458 -15.13 -20.97 -6.01
C PRO A 458 -15.40 -22.03 -7.09
N ASN A 459 -15.62 -21.60 -8.33
CA ASN A 459 -15.86 -22.49 -9.47
C ASN A 459 -14.74 -22.39 -10.52
N ALA A 460 -14.72 -23.32 -11.48
CA ALA A 460 -13.68 -23.38 -12.51
C ALA A 460 -13.66 -22.14 -13.42
N VAL A 461 -14.81 -21.51 -13.64
CA VAL A 461 -14.93 -20.30 -14.50
C VAL A 461 -14.32 -19.08 -13.81
N TRP A 462 -14.56 -18.94 -12.51
CA TRP A 462 -13.93 -17.95 -11.64
C TRP A 462 -12.42 -18.14 -11.62
N ALA A 463 -11.98 -19.38 -11.34
CA ALA A 463 -10.58 -19.74 -11.23
C ALA A 463 -9.80 -19.52 -12.53
N ALA A 464 -10.38 -19.84 -13.69
CA ALA A 464 -9.78 -19.58 -15.00
C ALA A 464 -9.43 -18.11 -15.23
N GLY A 465 -10.11 -17.19 -14.54
CA GLY A 465 -9.80 -15.77 -14.52
C GLY A 465 -8.47 -15.41 -13.82
N HIS A 466 -7.88 -16.33 -13.05
CA HIS A 466 -6.64 -16.14 -12.29
C HIS A 466 -5.59 -17.19 -12.64
N ASN A 467 -5.92 -18.48 -12.48
CA ASN A 467 -5.07 -19.63 -12.78
C ASN A 467 -5.93 -20.80 -13.28
N GLY A 468 -5.54 -21.44 -14.39
CA GLY A 468 -6.31 -22.53 -15.00
C GLY A 468 -6.30 -23.86 -14.23
N ASN A 469 -5.46 -24.01 -13.20
CA ASN A 469 -5.22 -25.30 -12.52
C ASN A 469 -6.21 -25.56 -11.37
N PHE A 470 -7.50 -25.26 -11.58
CA PHE A 470 -8.53 -25.34 -10.54
C PHE A 470 -8.72 -26.75 -9.98
N GLU A 471 -8.89 -27.75 -10.84
CA GLU A 471 -9.13 -29.14 -10.41
C GLU A 471 -7.97 -29.70 -9.59
N GLN A 472 -6.73 -29.40 -10.00
CA GLN A 472 -5.52 -29.82 -9.29
C GLN A 472 -5.43 -29.18 -7.90
N ALA A 473 -5.66 -27.87 -7.82
CA ALA A 473 -5.64 -27.13 -6.57
C ALA A 473 -6.70 -27.65 -5.58
N MET A 474 -7.92 -27.91 -6.07
CA MET A 474 -9.00 -28.44 -5.23
C MET A 474 -8.72 -29.88 -4.77
N ALA A 475 -8.21 -30.74 -5.65
CA ALA A 475 -7.82 -32.10 -5.29
C ALA A 475 -6.71 -32.11 -4.23
N PHE A 476 -5.73 -31.20 -4.34
CA PHE A 476 -4.67 -31.04 -3.34
C PHE A 476 -5.20 -30.59 -1.97
N LEU A 477 -6.14 -29.64 -1.96
CA LEU A 477 -6.79 -29.19 -0.72
C LEU A 477 -7.58 -30.31 -0.05
N ASP A 478 -8.37 -31.06 -0.84
CA ASP A 478 -9.16 -32.19 -0.35
C ASP A 478 -8.27 -33.31 0.21
N ASN A 479 -7.15 -33.60 -0.47
CA ASN A 479 -6.15 -34.54 0.02
C ASN A 479 -5.54 -34.09 1.36
N SER A 480 -5.15 -32.80 1.45
CA SER A 480 -4.60 -32.21 2.67
C SER A 480 -5.60 -32.30 3.84
N LYS A 481 -6.89 -32.04 3.58
CA LYS A 481 -7.96 -32.14 4.58
C LYS A 481 -8.17 -33.57 5.06
N GLN A 482 -8.26 -34.53 4.15
CA GLN A 482 -8.43 -35.94 4.50
C GLN A 482 -7.25 -36.47 5.33
N GLN A 483 -6.03 -36.10 4.97
CA GLN A 483 -4.83 -36.53 5.71
C GLN A 483 -4.82 -35.95 7.13
N TYR A 484 -5.18 -34.68 7.28
CA TYR A 484 -5.27 -34.03 8.59
C TYR A 484 -6.34 -34.67 9.49
N GLU A 485 -7.52 -35.01 8.96
CA GLU A 485 -8.57 -35.69 9.72
C GLU A 485 -8.13 -37.10 10.17
N ARG A 486 -7.39 -37.82 9.33
CA ARG A 486 -6.79 -39.11 9.71
C ARG A 486 -5.79 -38.94 10.86
N GLU A 487 -4.89 -37.96 10.78
CA GLU A 487 -3.92 -37.70 11.85
C GLU A 487 -4.58 -37.33 13.18
N ILE A 488 -5.68 -36.56 13.15
CA ILE A 488 -6.45 -36.26 14.36
C ILE A 488 -7.09 -37.53 14.92
N ALA A 489 -7.77 -38.32 14.08
CA ALA A 489 -8.42 -39.56 14.51
C ALA A 489 -7.41 -40.53 15.14
N GLU A 490 -6.21 -40.65 14.57
CA GLU A 490 -5.11 -41.44 15.13
C GLU A 490 -4.64 -40.91 16.49
N LYS A 491 -4.47 -39.58 16.63
CA LYS A 491 -4.10 -38.94 17.90
C LYS A 491 -5.18 -39.13 18.97
N GLU A 492 -6.46 -39.00 18.62
CA GLU A 492 -7.58 -39.24 19.54
C GLU A 492 -7.63 -40.71 20.00
N LEU A 493 -7.44 -41.66 19.08
CA LEU A 493 -7.35 -43.07 19.42
C LEU A 493 -6.17 -43.34 20.35
N ALA A 494 -5.00 -42.76 20.09
CA ALA A 494 -3.83 -42.88 20.95
C ALA A 494 -4.06 -42.26 22.34
N GLN A 495 -4.75 -41.12 22.42
CA GLN A 495 -5.13 -40.49 23.70
C GLN A 495 -6.12 -41.36 24.49
N LYS A 496 -7.16 -41.91 23.83
CA LYS A 496 -8.12 -42.84 24.45
C LYS A 496 -7.42 -44.10 24.97
N GLN A 497 -6.45 -44.63 24.24
CA GLN A 497 -5.64 -45.77 24.68
C GLN A 497 -4.75 -45.42 25.88
N ARG A 498 -4.11 -44.24 25.89
CA ARG A 498 -3.33 -43.75 27.03
C ARG A 498 -4.18 -43.57 28.29
N LEU A 499 -5.36 -42.93 28.17
CA LEU A 499 -6.30 -42.77 29.27
C LEU A 499 -6.75 -44.12 29.85
N ARG A 500 -7.06 -45.10 28.99
CA ARG A 500 -7.38 -46.47 29.44
C ARG A 500 -6.24 -47.11 30.22
N ARG A 501 -4.98 -46.98 29.76
CA ARG A 501 -3.80 -47.49 30.48
C ARG A 501 -3.62 -46.80 31.83
N THR A 502 -3.79 -45.48 31.90
CA THR A 502 -3.69 -44.72 33.16
C THR A 502 -4.79 -45.11 34.14
N MET A 503 -6.03 -45.29 33.67
CA MET A 503 -7.14 -45.77 34.51
C MET A 503 -6.88 -47.19 35.05
N GLN A 504 -6.33 -48.09 34.22
CA GLN A 504 -5.96 -49.45 34.67
C GLN A 504 -4.88 -49.40 35.77
N ILE A 505 -3.86 -48.57 35.61
CA ILE A 505 -2.83 -48.37 36.64
C ILE A 505 -3.42 -47.79 37.94
N ALA A 506 -4.32 -46.81 37.82
CA ALA A 506 -4.98 -46.19 38.98
C ALA A 506 -5.87 -47.19 39.75
N ILE A 507 -6.58 -48.09 39.05
CA ILE A 507 -7.37 -49.16 39.68
C ILE A 507 -6.45 -50.11 40.47
N VAL A 508 -5.32 -50.52 39.90
CA VAL A 508 -4.36 -51.40 40.59
C VAL A 508 -3.82 -50.74 41.86
N ILE A 509 -3.45 -49.46 41.80
CA ILE A 509 -3.00 -48.69 42.97
C ILE A 509 -4.10 -48.59 44.04
N SER A 510 -5.36 -48.38 43.62
CA SER A 510 -6.51 -48.30 44.52
C SER A 510 -6.78 -49.62 45.24
N VAL A 511 -6.63 -50.76 44.56
CA VAL A 511 -6.76 -52.10 45.17
C VAL A 511 -5.65 -52.35 46.18
N ILE A 512 -4.41 -51.97 45.87
CA ILE A 512 -3.28 -52.08 46.81
C ILE A 512 -3.50 -51.19 48.04
N ALA A 513 -4.00 -49.97 47.86
CA ALA A 513 -4.32 -49.06 48.96
C ALA A 513 -5.45 -49.60 49.84
N LEU A 514 -6.50 -50.19 49.26
CA LEU A 514 -7.59 -50.85 50.00
C LEU A 514 -7.10 -52.08 50.77
N ALA A 515 -6.19 -52.86 50.20
CA ALA A 515 -5.56 -53.99 50.90
C ALA A 515 -4.70 -53.52 52.08
N ALA A 516 -3.92 -52.45 51.90
CA ALA A 516 -3.14 -51.84 52.99
C ALA A 516 -4.03 -51.25 54.08
N LEU A 517 -5.15 -50.61 53.72
CA LEU A 517 -6.14 -50.11 54.65
C LEU A 517 -6.82 -51.24 55.43
N GLY A 518 -7.16 -52.35 54.74
CA GLY A 518 -7.69 -53.56 55.36
C GLY A 518 -6.72 -54.17 56.37
N LEU A 519 -5.43 -54.24 56.04
CA LEU A 519 -4.38 -54.69 56.97
C LEU A 519 -4.21 -53.73 58.16
N ALA A 520 -4.31 -52.42 57.94
CA ALA A 520 -4.26 -51.42 59.01
C ALA A 520 -5.47 -51.56 59.95
N VAL A 521 -6.69 -51.70 59.42
CA VAL A 521 -7.92 -51.94 60.17
C VAL A 521 -7.85 -53.26 60.94
N TYR A 522 -7.31 -54.33 60.33
CA TYR A 522 -7.08 -55.61 60.99
C TYR A 522 -6.09 -55.48 62.16
N SER A 523 -5.01 -54.71 62.01
CA SER A 523 -4.07 -54.41 63.10
C SER A 523 -4.72 -53.60 64.24
N LEU A 524 -5.62 -52.67 63.89
CA LEU A 524 -6.39 -51.88 64.85
C LEU A 524 -7.45 -52.74 65.56
N GLN A 525 -8.03 -53.74 64.89
CA GLN A 525 -8.92 -54.73 65.52
C GLN A 525 -8.17 -55.62 66.51
N LEU A 526 -6.96 -56.09 66.18
CA LEU A 526 -6.09 -56.81 67.11
C LEU A 526 -5.77 -55.97 68.36
N LYS A 527 -5.50 -54.67 68.16
CA LYS A 527 -5.28 -53.72 69.26
C LYS A 527 -6.56 -53.47 70.07
N ASN A 528 -7.72 -53.38 69.42
CA ASN A 528 -9.00 -53.20 70.07
C ASN A 528 -9.42 -54.43 70.89
N LEU A 529 -9.20 -55.65 70.39
CA LEU A 529 -9.43 -56.89 71.13
C LEU A 529 -8.57 -56.97 72.41
N ALA A 530 -7.31 -56.50 72.34
CA ALA A 530 -6.46 -56.35 73.52
C ALA A 530 -6.97 -55.30 74.52
N THR A 531 -7.56 -54.19 74.04
CA THR A 531 -8.18 -53.17 74.93
C THR A 531 -9.59 -53.51 75.42
N GLN A 532 -10.31 -54.41 74.74
CA GLN A 532 -11.61 -54.89 75.20
C GLN A 532 -11.44 -55.88 76.36
N GLN A 533 -10.37 -56.67 76.39
CA GLN A 533 -10.04 -57.48 77.57
C GLN A 533 -9.72 -56.62 78.80
N THR A 534 -9.17 -55.42 78.63
CA THR A 534 -8.92 -54.49 79.75
C THR A 534 -10.16 -53.68 80.16
N LYS A 535 -11.06 -53.34 79.22
CA LYS A 535 -12.30 -52.58 79.49
C LYS A 535 -13.47 -53.44 79.99
N ILE A 536 -13.53 -54.73 79.70
CA ILE A 536 -14.55 -55.65 80.27
C ILE A 536 -14.35 -55.80 81.79
N ALA A 537 -13.15 -55.54 82.32
CA ALA A 537 -12.89 -55.42 83.75
C ALA A 537 -13.47 -54.11 84.37
N GLU A 538 -13.61 -53.04 83.59
CA GLU A 538 -14.12 -51.74 84.06
C GLU A 538 -15.65 -51.57 83.85
N ARG A 539 -16.24 -52.17 82.80
CA ARG A 539 -17.64 -51.95 82.41
C ARG A 539 -18.69 -52.58 83.33
N LYS A 540 -18.33 -53.61 84.11
CA LYS A 540 -19.18 -54.14 85.20
C LYS A 540 -19.47 -53.12 86.31
N SER A 541 -18.75 -51.98 86.36
CA SER A 541 -18.95 -50.95 87.37
C SER A 541 -19.91 -49.79 87.00
N ARG A 542 -20.37 -49.66 85.73
CA ARG A 542 -21.11 -48.46 85.27
C ARG A 542 -22.49 -48.66 84.64
N GLU A 543 -22.95 -49.89 84.39
CA GLU A 543 -24.27 -50.15 83.75
C GLU A 543 -25.52 -50.00 84.66
N ALA A 544 -25.36 -49.54 85.90
CA ALA A 544 -26.47 -49.54 86.86
C ALA A 544 -27.39 -48.29 86.88
N ILE A 545 -27.16 -47.21 86.11
CA ILE A 545 -27.76 -45.90 86.46
C ILE A 545 -28.69 -45.21 85.43
N ALA A 546 -28.76 -45.54 84.13
CA ALA A 546 -29.40 -44.60 83.17
C ALA A 546 -30.29 -45.16 82.02
N GLN A 547 -31.14 -46.16 82.26
CA GLN A 547 -32.15 -46.61 81.25
C GLN A 547 -33.58 -46.66 81.80
N ARG A 548 -34.30 -45.52 81.96
CA ARG A 548 -35.70 -45.64 82.40
C ARG A 548 -36.77 -44.59 82.02
N LYS A 549 -36.65 -43.66 81.05
CA LYS A 549 -37.73 -42.63 80.97
C LYS A 549 -38.29 -42.09 79.64
N ILE A 550 -37.90 -42.53 78.44
CA ILE A 550 -38.34 -41.81 77.21
C ILE A 550 -38.86 -42.74 76.11
N ALA A 551 -39.87 -43.57 76.38
CA ALA A 551 -40.41 -44.46 75.34
C ALA A 551 -41.95 -44.64 75.32
N LEU A 552 -42.74 -43.89 76.10
CA LEU A 552 -44.16 -44.25 76.34
C LEU A 552 -45.24 -43.19 76.02
N GLN A 553 -44.94 -42.04 75.41
CA GLN A 553 -45.94 -40.94 75.31
C GLN A 553 -46.57 -40.67 73.94
N GLN A 554 -46.14 -41.28 72.84
CA GLN A 554 -46.50 -40.76 71.50
C GLN A 554 -47.67 -41.43 70.77
N GLN A 555 -48.40 -42.39 71.33
CA GLN A 555 -49.29 -43.25 70.52
C GLN A 555 -50.81 -43.10 70.72
N ARG A 556 -51.38 -42.03 71.32
CA ARG A 556 -52.81 -42.04 71.74
C ARG A 556 -53.79 -40.94 71.26
N TYR A 557 -53.41 -39.97 70.43
CA TYR A 557 -54.28 -38.80 70.18
C TYR A 557 -55.03 -38.72 68.84
N ALA A 558 -54.97 -39.71 67.96
CA ALA A 558 -55.38 -39.52 66.56
C ALA A 558 -56.80 -40.02 66.17
N GLU A 559 -57.58 -40.70 67.02
CA GLU A 559 -58.76 -41.44 66.52
C GLU A 559 -60.17 -40.94 66.91
N LEU A 560 -60.34 -39.95 67.80
CA LEU A 560 -61.67 -39.74 68.43
C LEU A 560 -62.51 -38.52 68.01
N SER A 561 -62.09 -37.67 67.07
CA SER A 561 -62.74 -36.36 66.84
C SER A 561 -63.68 -36.27 65.63
N LYS A 562 -64.22 -37.39 65.12
CA LYS A 562 -64.89 -37.40 63.80
C LYS A 562 -66.43 -37.33 63.80
N GLU A 563 -67.13 -37.56 64.91
CA GLU A 563 -68.60 -37.72 64.88
C GLU A 563 -69.45 -36.50 65.26
N GLN A 564 -68.90 -35.47 65.91
CA GLN A 564 -69.69 -34.32 66.40
C GLN A 564 -70.00 -33.23 65.34
N ALA A 565 -69.57 -33.42 64.08
CA ALA A 565 -69.59 -32.36 63.06
C ALA A 565 -70.91 -32.22 62.27
N ILE A 566 -71.86 -33.15 62.36
CA ILE A 566 -72.98 -33.22 61.41
C ILE A 566 -74.19 -32.36 61.84
N GLU A 567 -74.35 -32.06 63.12
CA GLU A 567 -75.54 -31.36 63.64
C GLU A 567 -75.50 -29.83 63.45
N GLN A 568 -74.30 -29.23 63.38
CA GLN A 568 -74.13 -27.77 63.22
C GLN A 568 -74.36 -27.26 61.79
N GLN A 569 -74.53 -28.14 60.80
CA GLN A 569 -74.54 -27.77 59.39
C GLN A 569 -75.83 -27.07 58.93
N SER A 570 -76.98 -27.37 59.51
CA SER A 570 -78.31 -26.87 59.06
C SER A 570 -78.56 -25.39 59.38
N ILE A 571 -78.07 -24.91 60.52
CA ILE A 571 -78.32 -23.53 60.99
C ILE A 571 -77.42 -22.51 60.26
N ALA A 572 -76.27 -22.95 59.75
CA ALA A 572 -75.31 -22.10 59.04
C ALA A 572 -75.77 -21.69 57.62
N GLU A 573 -76.65 -22.47 56.96
CA GLU A 573 -77.00 -22.24 55.54
C GLU A 573 -77.94 -21.04 55.32
N GLY A 574 -78.80 -20.71 56.29
CA GLY A 574 -79.71 -19.56 56.20
C GLY A 574 -78.98 -18.20 56.35
N ALA A 575 -77.95 -18.15 57.18
CA ALA A 575 -77.13 -16.95 57.38
C ALA A 575 -76.20 -16.66 56.19
N LYS A 576 -75.81 -17.70 55.44
CA LYS A 576 -74.91 -17.61 54.28
C LYS A 576 -75.50 -16.80 53.12
N LYS A 577 -76.82 -16.90 52.87
CA LYS A 577 -77.46 -16.21 51.72
C LYS A 577 -77.54 -14.69 51.86
N LYS A 578 -77.67 -14.15 53.08
CA LYS A 578 -77.68 -12.69 53.31
C LYS A 578 -76.28 -12.07 53.28
N SER A 579 -75.24 -12.83 53.67
CA SER A 579 -73.84 -12.40 53.61
C SER A 579 -73.28 -12.33 52.18
N GLN A 580 -73.76 -13.19 51.26
CA GLN A 580 -73.26 -13.24 49.88
C GLN A 580 -73.58 -11.99 49.05
N VAL A 581 -74.65 -11.26 49.39
CA VAL A 581 -75.06 -10.06 48.65
C VAL A 581 -74.27 -8.83 49.09
N SER A 582 -73.95 -8.70 50.39
CA SER A 582 -73.09 -7.61 50.88
C SER A 582 -71.62 -7.81 50.48
N GLU A 583 -71.15 -9.06 50.42
CA GLU A 583 -69.79 -9.41 49.97
C GLU A 583 -69.56 -9.03 48.50
N LYS A 584 -70.54 -9.28 47.61
CA LYS A 584 -70.42 -8.91 46.19
C LYS A 584 -70.25 -7.40 45.98
N ASN A 585 -70.96 -6.57 46.73
CA ASN A 585 -70.87 -5.11 46.58
C ASN A 585 -69.57 -4.53 47.15
N ALA A 586 -69.08 -5.08 48.27
CA ALA A 586 -67.78 -4.70 48.83
C ALA A 586 -66.61 -5.13 47.93
N LEU A 587 -66.73 -6.28 47.26
CA LEU A 587 -65.73 -6.77 46.32
C LEU A 587 -65.58 -5.82 45.12
N VAL A 588 -66.69 -5.39 44.52
CA VAL A 588 -66.67 -4.48 43.36
C VAL A 588 -66.00 -3.14 43.68
N GLN A 589 -66.25 -2.55 44.86
CA GLN A 589 -65.59 -1.30 45.24
C GLN A 589 -64.10 -1.48 45.52
N LYS A 590 -63.69 -2.62 46.08
CA LYS A 590 -62.28 -2.95 46.29
C LYS A 590 -61.54 -3.09 44.97
N THR A 591 -62.12 -3.77 43.97
CA THR A 591 -61.49 -3.94 42.65
C THR A 591 -61.28 -2.60 41.94
N LEU A 592 -62.22 -1.66 42.06
CA LEU A 592 -62.11 -0.34 41.46
C LEU A 592 -60.97 0.50 42.07
N ALA A 593 -60.83 0.44 43.40
CA ALA A 593 -59.75 1.11 44.11
C ALA A 593 -58.37 0.49 43.81
N GLU A 594 -58.30 -0.83 43.67
CA GLU A 594 -57.07 -1.54 43.25
C GLU A 594 -56.65 -1.18 41.82
N GLN A 595 -57.60 -1.04 40.89
CA GLN A 595 -57.32 -0.59 39.52
C GLN A 595 -56.80 0.84 39.46
N GLN A 596 -57.37 1.76 40.24
CA GLN A 596 -56.88 3.16 40.31
C GLN A 596 -55.48 3.25 40.92
N LYS A 597 -55.20 2.47 41.97
CA LYS A 597 -53.86 2.40 42.57
C LYS A 597 -52.83 1.85 41.59
N ALA A 598 -53.16 0.77 40.86
CA ALA A 598 -52.29 0.18 39.85
C ALA A 598 -52.00 1.16 38.70
N TYR A 599 -52.98 1.99 38.31
CA TYR A 599 -52.79 3.03 37.31
C TYR A 599 -51.84 4.14 37.79
N ALA A 600 -51.98 4.60 39.04
CA ALA A 600 -51.09 5.59 39.64
C ALA A 600 -49.64 5.06 39.81
N GLU A 601 -49.48 3.78 40.18
CA GLU A 601 -48.16 3.13 40.25
C GLU A 601 -47.50 3.03 38.87
N ARG A 602 -48.25 2.68 37.81
CA ARG A 602 -47.73 2.69 36.44
C ARG A 602 -47.27 4.08 35.99
N GLN A 603 -48.05 5.12 36.29
CA GLN A 603 -47.68 6.51 35.97
C GLN A 603 -46.40 6.95 36.69
N LYS A 604 -46.24 6.56 37.96
CA LYS A 604 -45.01 6.84 38.71
C LYS A 604 -43.79 6.16 38.11
N VAL A 605 -43.91 4.89 37.72
CA VAL A 605 -42.83 4.14 37.06
C VAL A 605 -42.43 4.78 35.73
N ILE A 606 -43.40 5.25 34.94
CA ILE A 606 -43.13 5.96 33.67
C ILE A 606 -42.39 7.28 33.93
N SER A 607 -42.80 8.05 34.94
CA SER A 607 -42.11 9.29 35.33
C SER A 607 -40.67 9.05 35.79
N GLU A 608 -40.43 8.02 36.62
CA GLU A 608 -39.08 7.63 37.06
C GLU A 608 -38.21 7.14 35.90
N MET A 609 -38.80 6.43 34.93
CA MET A 609 -38.12 5.99 33.72
C MET A 609 -37.71 7.18 32.84
N ASN A 610 -38.61 8.16 32.65
CA ASN A 610 -38.32 9.37 31.88
C ASN A 610 -37.25 10.23 32.57
N ALA A 611 -37.26 10.34 33.90
CA ALA A 611 -36.23 11.06 34.64
C ALA A 611 -34.85 10.38 34.54
N LYS A 612 -34.80 9.04 34.53
CA LYS A 612 -33.57 8.29 34.24
C LYS A 612 -33.08 8.50 32.82
N LEU A 613 -33.98 8.52 31.84
CA LEU A 613 -33.65 8.73 30.43
C LEU A 613 -33.08 10.13 30.19
N ALA A 614 -33.66 11.16 30.83
CA ALA A 614 -33.15 12.53 30.79
C ALA A 614 -31.74 12.65 31.40
N LYS A 615 -31.46 11.96 32.52
CA LYS A 615 -30.11 11.90 33.09
C LYS A 615 -29.11 11.17 32.18
N GLN A 616 -29.53 10.11 31.49
CA GLN A 616 -28.68 9.44 30.50
C GLN A 616 -28.38 10.36 29.31
N GLN A 617 -29.38 11.08 28.79
CA GLN A 617 -29.19 12.06 27.72
C GLN A 617 -28.26 13.20 28.11
N GLN A 618 -28.37 13.70 29.34
CA GLN A 618 -27.43 14.71 29.88
C GLN A 618 -26.00 14.16 29.93
N GLY A 619 -25.80 12.93 30.42
CA GLY A 619 -24.48 12.29 30.44
C GLY A 619 -23.89 12.08 29.04
N ILE A 620 -24.75 11.79 28.04
CA ILE A 620 -24.33 11.69 26.63
C ILE A 620 -23.90 13.07 26.11
N ALA A 621 -24.65 14.13 26.40
CA ALA A 621 -24.30 15.50 25.99
C ALA A 621 -23.00 16.01 26.64
N GLU A 622 -22.77 15.72 27.93
CA GLU A 622 -21.52 16.02 28.63
C GLU A 622 -20.34 15.24 28.04
N THR A 623 -20.56 13.98 27.64
CA THR A 623 -19.53 13.18 26.95
C THR A 623 -19.25 13.72 25.55
N GLN A 624 -20.27 14.18 24.83
CA GLN A 624 -20.12 14.76 23.48
C GLN A 624 -19.40 16.11 23.52
N THR A 625 -19.68 16.97 24.50
CA THR A 625 -18.95 18.23 24.71
C THR A 625 -17.49 17.97 25.08
N GLY A 626 -17.22 16.98 25.95
CA GLY A 626 -15.84 16.54 26.22
C GLY A 626 -15.11 16.06 24.96
N LYS A 627 -15.78 15.31 24.08
CA LYS A 627 -15.24 14.90 22.77
C LYS A 627 -15.02 16.09 21.84
N ALA A 628 -15.90 17.09 21.83
CA ALA A 628 -15.76 18.28 21.00
C ALA A 628 -14.52 19.11 21.38
N VAL A 629 -14.28 19.31 22.69
CA VAL A 629 -13.08 20.01 23.19
C VAL A 629 -11.80 19.22 22.88
N ALA A 630 -11.84 17.89 22.99
CA ALA A 630 -10.72 17.04 22.59
C ALA A 630 -10.45 17.14 21.08
N ASN A 631 -11.50 17.13 20.25
CA ASN A 631 -11.40 17.29 18.81
C ASN A 631 -10.86 18.68 18.42
N GLU A 632 -11.22 19.74 19.13
CA GLU A 632 -10.69 21.09 18.90
C GLU A 632 -9.19 21.17 19.19
N LYS A 633 -8.74 20.58 20.31
CA LYS A 633 -7.29 20.47 20.61
C LYS A 633 -6.55 19.69 19.54
N LEU A 634 -7.11 18.54 19.11
CA LEU A 634 -6.55 17.75 18.03
C LEU A 634 -6.50 18.53 16.71
N ALA A 635 -7.50 19.35 16.40
CA ALA A 635 -7.53 20.17 15.19
C ALA A 635 -6.45 21.27 15.21
N VAL A 636 -6.18 21.89 16.37
CA VAL A 636 -5.09 22.87 16.53
C VAL A 636 -3.73 22.19 16.37
N GLU A 637 -3.53 21.02 17.00
CA GLU A 637 -2.30 20.23 16.84
C GLU A 637 -2.10 19.79 15.38
N GLN A 638 -3.15 19.30 14.71
CA GLN A 638 -3.10 18.93 13.30
C GLN A 638 -2.76 20.12 12.39
N LYS A 639 -3.28 21.32 12.70
CA LYS A 639 -2.94 22.55 11.95
C LYS A 639 -1.47 22.93 12.12
N GLN A 640 -0.92 22.81 13.33
CA GLN A 640 0.50 23.05 13.59
C GLN A 640 1.39 22.03 12.88
N ILE A 641 1.02 20.75 12.90
CA ILE A 641 1.71 19.68 12.17
C ILE A 641 1.67 19.95 10.66
N SER A 642 0.51 20.32 10.12
CA SER A 642 0.33 20.63 8.69
C SER A 642 1.19 21.81 8.25
N THR A 643 1.24 22.88 9.05
CA THR A 643 2.09 24.06 8.78
C THR A 643 3.57 23.67 8.80
N ARG A 644 4.00 22.91 9.82
CA ARG A 644 5.37 22.42 9.90
C ARG A 644 5.74 21.54 8.70
N LEU A 645 4.86 20.63 8.28
CA LEU A 645 5.11 19.75 7.12
C LEU A 645 5.21 20.55 5.82
N ARG A 646 4.39 21.60 5.66
CA ARG A 646 4.47 22.53 4.54
C ARG A 646 5.82 23.26 4.51
N ASP A 647 6.27 23.80 5.63
CA ASP A 647 7.54 24.53 5.69
C ASP A 647 8.75 23.61 5.44
N LEU A 648 8.68 22.35 5.91
CA LEU A 648 9.69 21.35 5.58
C LEU A 648 9.70 21.00 4.08
N ALA A 649 8.52 20.88 3.44
CA ALA A 649 8.44 20.70 2.00
C ALA A 649 8.99 21.90 1.23
N GLU A 650 8.71 23.12 1.69
CA GLU A 650 9.26 24.35 1.12
C GLU A 650 10.79 24.40 1.24
N SER A 651 11.36 23.96 2.37
CA SER A 651 12.81 23.87 2.53
C SER A 651 13.48 22.92 1.52
N ARG A 652 12.81 21.81 1.17
CA ARG A 652 13.29 20.89 0.13
C ARG A 652 13.17 21.48 -1.27
N ASN A 653 12.09 22.22 -1.54
CA ASN A 653 11.94 22.94 -2.80
C ASN A 653 13.03 24.01 -2.97
N GLN A 654 13.35 24.79 -1.94
CA GLN A 654 14.44 25.77 -1.97
C GLN A 654 15.81 25.09 -2.23
N ALA A 655 16.05 23.90 -1.65
CA ALA A 655 17.26 23.13 -1.93
C ALA A 655 17.33 22.67 -3.40
N TYR A 656 16.19 22.26 -3.99
CA TYR A 656 16.11 21.90 -5.40
C TYR A 656 16.34 23.10 -6.32
N GLU A 657 15.72 24.24 -6.01
CA GLU A 657 15.94 25.51 -6.72
C GLU A 657 17.40 25.93 -6.68
N ALA A 658 18.06 25.81 -5.52
CA ALA A 658 19.49 26.07 -5.39
C ALA A 658 20.30 25.21 -6.38
N MET A 659 20.00 23.91 -6.51
CA MET A 659 20.69 23.05 -7.48
C MET A 659 20.42 23.44 -8.93
N MET A 660 19.20 23.86 -9.28
CA MET A 660 18.90 24.36 -10.63
C MET A 660 19.68 25.64 -10.94
N LEU A 661 19.72 26.59 -10.01
CA LEU A 661 20.49 27.84 -10.15
C LEU A 661 21.98 27.57 -10.31
N LEU A 662 22.51 26.55 -9.64
CA LEU A 662 23.91 26.14 -9.78
C LEU A 662 24.20 25.63 -11.19
N ASN A 663 23.30 24.84 -11.78
CA ASN A 663 23.42 24.37 -13.17
C ASN A 663 23.33 25.51 -14.20
N ASP A 664 22.57 26.57 -13.88
CA ASP A 664 22.44 27.78 -14.71
C ASP A 664 23.62 28.77 -14.53
N ASN A 665 24.72 28.36 -13.86
CA ASN A 665 25.89 29.17 -13.53
C ASN A 665 25.59 30.41 -12.64
N LYS A 666 24.51 30.38 -11.86
CA LYS A 666 24.15 31.45 -10.90
C LYS A 666 24.57 31.11 -9.47
N GLY A 667 25.88 31.05 -9.24
CA GLY A 667 26.47 30.59 -7.97
C GLY A 667 26.02 31.36 -6.73
N GLU A 668 26.01 32.70 -6.76
CA GLU A 668 25.64 33.51 -5.59
C GLU A 668 24.16 33.35 -5.19
N GLU A 669 23.25 33.26 -6.17
CA GLU A 669 21.82 33.02 -5.94
C GLU A 669 21.59 31.60 -5.41
N SER A 670 22.30 30.61 -5.97
CA SER A 670 22.26 29.22 -5.51
C SER A 670 22.69 29.09 -4.05
N GLU A 671 23.81 29.71 -3.67
CA GLU A 671 24.33 29.69 -2.30
C GLU A 671 23.31 30.30 -1.33
N ALA A 672 22.72 31.44 -1.69
CA ALA A 672 21.70 32.09 -0.85
C ALA A 672 20.47 31.20 -0.61
N GLN A 673 19.99 30.51 -1.65
CA GLN A 673 18.87 29.57 -1.55
C GLN A 673 19.22 28.33 -0.72
N ALA A 674 20.43 27.77 -0.88
CA ALA A 674 20.89 26.62 -0.10
C ALA A 674 20.99 26.95 1.41
N LEU A 675 21.47 28.15 1.75
CA LEU A 675 21.52 28.64 3.14
C LEU A 675 20.11 28.89 3.70
N ALA A 676 19.18 29.40 2.89
CA ALA A 676 17.78 29.61 3.28
C ALA A 676 17.07 28.27 3.55
N ALA A 677 17.24 27.28 2.67
CA ALA A 677 16.72 25.94 2.81
C ALA A 677 17.15 25.28 4.13
N TYR A 678 18.44 25.35 4.46
CA TYR A 678 18.95 24.81 5.73
C TYR A 678 18.32 25.48 6.94
N LYS A 679 18.23 26.82 6.92
CA LYS A 679 17.66 27.59 8.03
C LYS A 679 16.18 27.27 8.24
N LEU A 680 15.39 27.22 7.16
CA LEU A 680 13.98 26.89 7.22
C LEU A 680 13.73 25.47 7.76
N ASN A 681 14.58 24.51 7.37
CA ASN A 681 14.55 23.16 7.93
C ASN A 681 14.91 23.13 9.42
N ALA A 682 15.96 23.86 9.83
CA ALA A 682 16.39 23.91 11.22
C ALA A 682 15.35 24.58 12.13
N ASP A 683 14.76 25.70 11.70
CA ASP A 683 13.74 26.45 12.44
C ASP A 683 12.46 25.61 12.66
N ASN A 684 12.17 24.67 11.75
CA ASN A 684 11.01 23.77 11.80
C ASN A 684 11.30 22.38 12.38
N ASN A 685 12.43 22.18 13.08
CA ASN A 685 12.85 20.90 13.65
C ASN A 685 12.85 19.77 12.60
N GLY A 686 13.30 20.05 11.39
CA GLY A 686 13.44 19.06 10.35
C GLY A 686 14.56 18.04 10.65
N PRO A 687 14.73 17.03 9.79
CA PRO A 687 15.82 16.06 9.91
C PRO A 687 17.17 16.77 10.01
N LYS A 688 18.03 16.30 10.94
CA LYS A 688 19.40 16.82 11.11
C LYS A 688 20.27 16.58 9.87
N GLN A 689 19.92 15.56 9.10
CA GLN A 689 20.52 15.17 7.84
C GLN A 689 19.37 14.89 6.87
N SER A 690 19.40 15.49 5.69
CA SER A 690 18.44 15.36 4.60
C SER A 690 19.22 15.42 3.29
N ASN A 691 19.01 14.45 2.41
CA ASN A 691 19.84 14.33 1.21
C ASN A 691 19.79 15.57 0.30
N ASP A 692 18.62 16.18 0.14
CA ASP A 692 18.38 17.31 -0.77
C ASP A 692 19.13 18.56 -0.32
N ILE A 693 18.94 18.96 0.95
CA ILE A 693 19.59 20.13 1.53
C ILE A 693 21.11 19.91 1.61
N TYR A 694 21.56 18.69 1.92
CA TYR A 694 22.98 18.37 2.00
C TYR A 694 23.61 18.55 0.63
N SER A 695 22.99 18.00 -0.42
CA SER A 695 23.50 18.08 -1.79
C SER A 695 23.60 19.54 -2.25
N ALA A 696 22.57 20.34 -2.03
CA ALA A 696 22.55 21.76 -2.37
C ALA A 696 23.68 22.54 -1.67
N LEU A 697 23.86 22.34 -0.35
CA LEU A 697 24.94 22.97 0.41
C LEU A 697 26.33 22.48 -0.05
N HIS A 698 26.48 21.17 -0.24
CA HIS A 698 27.75 20.54 -0.59
C HIS A 698 28.26 21.01 -1.94
N TYR A 699 27.42 21.02 -2.99
CA TYR A 699 27.88 21.45 -4.32
C TYR A 699 28.23 22.94 -4.37
N ASN A 700 27.51 23.78 -3.62
CA ASN A 700 27.89 25.19 -3.46
C ASN A 700 29.24 25.34 -2.77
N TRP A 701 29.47 24.62 -1.66
CA TRP A 701 30.77 24.61 -0.98
C TRP A 701 31.91 24.09 -1.86
N VAL A 702 31.70 23.02 -2.62
CA VAL A 702 32.70 22.46 -3.55
C VAL A 702 33.05 23.46 -4.65
N ASN A 703 32.06 24.16 -5.21
CA ASN A 703 32.28 25.21 -6.19
C ASN A 703 33.10 26.36 -5.59
N ASP A 704 32.77 26.74 -4.37
CA ASP A 704 33.45 27.81 -3.61
C ASP A 704 34.94 27.53 -3.38
N ILE A 705 35.27 26.28 -3.07
CA ILE A 705 36.67 25.85 -2.91
C ILE A 705 37.32 25.46 -4.26
N ASN A 706 36.64 25.64 -5.39
CA ASN A 706 37.10 25.27 -6.74
C ASN A 706 37.55 23.80 -6.84
N ASN A 707 36.74 22.86 -6.34
CA ASN A 707 37.02 21.42 -6.36
C ASN A 707 38.32 20.99 -5.63
N LYS A 708 38.86 21.83 -4.73
CA LYS A 708 40.09 21.51 -3.96
C LYS A 708 39.91 20.39 -2.92
N ASN A 709 38.70 19.88 -2.74
CA ASN A 709 38.44 18.71 -1.90
C ASN A 709 38.86 17.38 -2.56
N GLN A 710 39.27 17.40 -3.82
CA GLN A 710 39.77 16.20 -4.52
C GLN A 710 41.30 16.19 -4.57
N LEU A 711 41.89 15.10 -4.10
CA LEU A 711 43.33 14.85 -4.17
C LEU A 711 43.64 13.77 -5.21
N THR A 712 44.50 14.09 -6.19
CA THR A 712 44.82 13.24 -7.36
C THR A 712 46.32 12.91 -7.47
N VAL A 713 47.02 12.81 -6.34
CA VAL A 713 48.48 12.57 -6.30
C VAL A 713 48.89 11.11 -6.56
N HIS A 714 47.94 10.19 -6.43
CA HIS A 714 48.15 8.79 -6.72
C HIS A 714 48.12 8.54 -8.23
N ARG A 715 48.85 7.51 -8.68
CA ARG A 715 48.88 7.08 -10.10
C ARG A 715 48.40 5.63 -10.28
N ALA A 716 47.81 5.10 -9.23
CA ALA A 716 47.27 3.76 -9.12
C ALA A 716 46.10 3.82 -8.13
N SER A 717 45.27 2.78 -8.15
CA SER A 717 44.06 2.72 -7.33
C SER A 717 44.37 2.90 -5.84
N VAL A 718 43.66 3.82 -5.19
CA VAL A 718 43.88 4.14 -3.78
C VAL A 718 43.09 3.14 -2.94
N ARG A 719 43.80 2.22 -2.29
CA ARG A 719 43.20 1.15 -1.48
C ARG A 719 42.96 1.56 -0.05
N ASN A 720 43.75 2.50 0.47
CA ASN A 720 43.75 2.85 1.87
C ASN A 720 43.77 4.36 2.08
N VAL A 721 42.99 4.81 3.06
CA VAL A 721 43.06 6.12 3.67
C VAL A 721 42.80 5.96 5.16
N VAL A 722 43.60 6.61 6.02
CA VAL A 722 43.45 6.51 7.46
C VAL A 722 43.91 7.80 8.15
N ALA A 723 43.17 8.23 9.17
CA ALA A 723 43.56 9.36 10.01
C ALA A 723 44.57 8.91 11.09
N LEU A 724 45.57 9.76 11.34
CA LEU A 724 46.49 9.58 12.46
C LEU A 724 45.90 10.31 13.68
N GLN A 725 45.99 9.69 14.86
CA GLN A 725 45.42 10.24 16.10
C GLN A 725 46.12 11.54 16.56
N GLN A 726 47.29 11.89 16.01
CA GLN A 726 48.06 13.08 16.36
C GLN A 726 48.23 13.99 15.14
N GLY A 727 47.82 15.26 15.28
CA GLY A 727 48.30 16.35 14.41
C GLY A 727 47.55 16.62 13.11
N GLY A 728 46.31 16.16 12.93
CA GLY A 728 45.53 16.43 11.71
C GLY A 728 46.19 15.85 10.44
N GLN A 729 46.98 14.79 10.62
CA GLN A 729 47.67 14.10 9.55
C GLN A 729 46.88 12.86 9.14
N MET A 730 46.96 12.53 7.85
CA MET A 730 46.36 11.32 7.29
C MET A 730 47.40 10.57 6.48
N LEU A 731 47.19 9.27 6.32
CA LEU A 731 47.95 8.44 5.41
C LEU A 731 47.04 7.90 4.33
N SER A 732 47.56 7.84 3.12
CA SER A 732 46.94 7.11 2.02
C SER A 732 47.93 6.18 1.35
N ALA A 733 47.45 5.08 0.79
CA ALA A 733 48.30 4.20 -0.02
C ALA A 733 47.57 3.65 -1.24
N ASP A 734 48.34 3.44 -2.30
CA ASP A 734 47.88 2.86 -3.56
C ASP A 734 48.48 1.47 -3.84
N GLU A 735 47.94 0.82 -4.87
CA GLU A 735 48.39 -0.50 -5.34
C GLU A 735 49.82 -0.53 -5.88
N SER A 736 50.41 0.62 -6.23
CA SER A 736 51.82 0.68 -6.64
C SER A 736 52.78 0.58 -5.45
N GLY A 737 52.23 0.62 -4.23
CA GLY A 737 52.98 0.62 -3.00
C GLY A 737 53.49 1.98 -2.59
N ARG A 738 52.89 3.06 -3.10
CA ARG A 738 53.23 4.41 -2.68
C ARG A 738 52.33 4.82 -1.52
N VAL A 739 52.95 5.19 -0.41
CA VAL A 739 52.29 5.71 0.79
C VAL A 739 52.53 7.21 0.85
N TYR A 740 51.47 8.01 0.94
CA TYR A 740 51.56 9.45 1.14
C TYR A 740 51.20 9.82 2.57
N LEU A 741 52.00 10.72 3.15
CA LEU A 741 51.65 11.48 4.35
C LEU A 741 50.95 12.76 3.90
N LEU A 742 49.72 12.94 4.37
CA LEU A 742 48.84 14.04 4.01
C LEU A 742 48.60 14.91 5.26
N SER A 743 48.57 16.23 5.06
CA SER A 743 48.09 17.19 6.06
C SER A 743 46.67 17.58 5.70
N GLU A 744 45.77 17.49 6.67
CA GLU A 744 44.40 17.95 6.55
C GLU A 744 44.30 19.41 6.98
N ARG A 745 43.65 20.24 6.16
CA ARG A 745 43.36 21.65 6.46
C ARG A 745 41.98 22.00 5.90
N ASN A 746 41.00 22.22 6.77
CA ASN A 746 39.64 22.65 6.43
C ASN A 746 39.01 21.78 5.31
N GLY A 747 39.12 20.46 5.40
CA GLY A 747 38.53 19.54 4.43
C GLY A 747 39.34 19.32 3.15
N THR A 748 40.48 20.01 3.01
CA THR A 748 41.41 19.82 1.88
C THR A 748 42.65 19.07 2.33
N LEU A 749 43.07 18.09 1.51
CA LEU A 749 44.25 17.28 1.77
C LEU A 749 45.44 17.80 0.97
N HIS A 750 46.58 17.96 1.66
CA HIS A 750 47.83 18.37 1.04
C HIS A 750 48.90 17.29 1.23
N PRO A 751 49.57 16.84 0.16
CA PRO A 751 50.67 15.89 0.27
C PRO A 751 51.86 16.58 0.97
N VAL A 752 52.30 16.01 2.08
CA VAL A 752 53.46 16.48 2.84
C VAL A 752 54.71 15.71 2.44
N ASN A 753 54.59 14.38 2.33
CA ASN A 753 55.69 13.50 1.96
C ASN A 753 55.17 12.20 1.36
N SER A 754 56.05 11.43 0.72
CA SER A 754 55.73 10.09 0.24
C SER A 754 56.87 9.10 0.50
N TYR A 755 56.50 7.84 0.66
CA TYR A 755 57.42 6.72 0.78
C TYR A 755 56.98 5.61 -0.15
N SER A 756 57.92 4.93 -0.81
CA SER A 756 57.62 3.88 -1.78
C SER A 756 58.06 2.53 -1.24
N LEU A 757 57.09 1.65 -1.03
CA LEU A 757 57.29 0.27 -0.60
C LEU A 757 57.51 -0.68 -1.78
N ASN A 758 57.17 -0.24 -3.00
CA ASN A 758 57.17 -1.03 -4.24
C ASN A 758 56.41 -2.36 -4.12
N GLN A 759 55.36 -2.37 -3.30
CA GLN A 759 54.55 -3.53 -2.96
C GLN A 759 53.10 -3.09 -2.74
N ASP A 760 52.14 -3.82 -3.26
CA ASP A 760 50.72 -3.45 -3.22
C ASP A 760 50.18 -3.39 -1.78
N VAL A 761 49.89 -2.19 -1.28
CA VAL A 761 49.47 -1.97 0.12
C VAL A 761 47.97 -2.22 0.28
N ARG A 762 47.62 -3.29 1.00
CA ARG A 762 46.24 -3.73 1.21
C ARG A 762 45.59 -3.16 2.45
N VAL A 763 46.34 -3.01 3.54
CA VAL A 763 45.82 -2.44 4.81
C VAL A 763 46.86 -1.53 5.43
N ILE A 764 46.43 -0.37 5.95
CA ILE A 764 47.24 0.46 6.84
C ILE A 764 46.57 0.50 8.20
N ALA A 765 47.29 0.09 9.25
CA ALA A 765 46.83 0.09 10.62
C ALA A 765 47.74 1.00 11.48
N PRO A 766 47.27 2.19 11.89
CA PRO A 766 47.99 3.02 12.85
C PRO A 766 48.11 2.30 14.20
N VAL A 767 49.28 2.40 14.83
CA VAL A 767 49.50 1.82 16.17
C VAL A 767 49.04 2.84 17.22
N PRO A 768 48.00 2.54 18.01
CA PRO A 768 47.44 3.49 18.98
C PRO A 768 48.50 4.00 19.96
N GLY A 769 48.49 5.31 20.22
CA GLY A 769 49.40 5.95 21.19
C GLY A 769 50.86 6.09 20.73
N THR A 770 51.20 5.71 19.51
CA THR A 770 52.56 5.85 18.96
C THR A 770 52.56 6.60 17.62
N GLN A 771 53.75 6.92 17.11
CA GLN A 771 53.94 7.46 15.76
C GLN A 771 54.15 6.35 14.70
N ASN A 772 53.96 5.08 15.07
CA ASN A 772 54.19 3.97 14.18
C ASN A 772 52.90 3.57 13.47
N VAL A 773 53.02 3.11 12.23
CA VAL A 773 51.94 2.55 11.43
C VAL A 773 52.41 1.26 10.79
N VAL A 774 51.52 0.29 10.68
CA VAL A 774 51.80 -0.99 10.03
C VAL A 774 51.13 -0.99 8.65
N ALA A 775 51.92 -1.11 7.60
CA ALA A 775 51.46 -1.32 6.23
C ALA A 775 51.56 -2.80 5.89
N LEU A 776 50.44 -3.42 5.51
CA LEU A 776 50.35 -4.82 5.12
C LEU A 776 50.22 -4.91 3.60
N THR A 777 51.14 -5.65 2.96
CA THR A 777 51.22 -5.73 1.51
C THR A 777 50.65 -7.03 0.94
N ALA A 778 50.21 -7.05 -0.30
CA ALA A 778 49.65 -8.23 -0.97
C ALA A 778 50.65 -9.37 -1.12
N GLU A 779 51.95 -9.05 -1.15
CA GLU A 779 53.07 -9.98 -1.20
C GLU A 779 53.34 -10.68 0.14
N GLY A 780 52.57 -10.35 1.18
CA GLY A 780 52.69 -10.96 2.49
C GLY A 780 53.78 -10.34 3.36
N ASN A 781 54.02 -9.02 3.27
CA ASN A 781 54.93 -8.32 4.18
C ASN A 781 54.18 -7.34 5.07
N ALA A 782 54.47 -7.39 6.37
CA ALA A 782 54.07 -6.40 7.34
C ALA A 782 55.24 -5.45 7.56
N ILE A 783 55.07 -4.19 7.17
CA ILE A 783 56.11 -3.16 7.18
C ILE A 783 55.74 -2.11 8.22
N VAL A 784 56.60 -1.91 9.22
CA VAL A 784 56.40 -0.89 10.25
C VAL A 784 57.05 0.41 9.81
N LEU A 785 56.25 1.45 9.62
CA LEU A 785 56.69 2.79 9.27
C LEU A 785 56.54 3.72 10.48
N GLN A 786 57.55 4.55 10.73
CA GLN A 786 57.49 5.64 11.70
C GLN A 786 57.14 6.95 11.01
N VAL A 787 56.17 7.67 11.57
CA VAL A 787 55.77 9.02 11.17
C VAL A 787 56.49 10.03 12.06
N ALA A 788 57.69 10.46 11.65
CA ALA A 788 58.48 11.44 12.39
C ALA A 788 58.23 12.85 11.82
N GLY A 789 57.24 13.55 12.36
CA GLY A 789 56.84 14.89 11.92
C GLY A 789 56.28 14.87 10.50
N THR A 790 57.10 15.24 9.52
CA THR A 790 56.75 15.24 8.09
C THR A 790 57.41 14.09 7.31
N THR A 791 58.13 13.20 8.00
CA THR A 791 58.90 12.12 7.34
C THR A 791 58.35 10.74 7.64
N LEU A 792 58.44 9.86 6.64
CA LEU A 792 58.10 8.45 6.75
C LEU A 792 59.39 7.62 6.68
N LYS A 793 59.61 6.77 7.68
CA LYS A 793 60.79 5.90 7.75
C LYS A 793 60.40 4.45 8.03
N GLU A 794 60.90 3.52 7.23
CA GLU A 794 60.77 2.08 7.49
C GLU A 794 61.67 1.66 8.65
N LEU A 795 61.08 1.01 9.66
CA LEU A 795 61.79 0.49 10.83
C LEU A 795 62.10 -1.00 10.69
N SER A 796 61.11 -1.77 10.27
CA SER A 796 61.19 -3.23 10.19
C SER A 796 60.25 -3.77 9.11
N ARG A 797 60.54 -4.99 8.68
CA ARG A 797 59.74 -5.75 7.72
C ARG A 797 59.69 -7.20 8.17
N THR A 798 58.48 -7.70 8.40
CA THR A 798 58.23 -9.08 8.82
C THR A 798 57.29 -9.76 7.82
N PRO A 799 57.62 -10.96 7.31
CA PRO A 799 56.71 -11.70 6.44
C PRO A 799 55.51 -12.25 7.21
N TYR A 800 54.35 -12.29 6.56
CA TYR A 800 53.12 -12.93 7.02
C TYR A 800 52.51 -13.80 5.91
N GLU A 801 51.65 -14.74 6.28
CA GLU A 801 51.05 -15.66 5.31
C GLU A 801 49.78 -15.10 4.65
N GLY A 802 49.77 -15.00 3.32
CA GLY A 802 48.58 -14.67 2.52
C GLY A 802 48.45 -13.20 2.16
N ILE A 803 47.26 -12.81 1.70
CA ILE A 803 46.90 -11.42 1.34
C ILE A 803 46.02 -10.85 2.45
N ALA A 804 46.47 -9.76 3.09
CA ALA A 804 45.71 -9.09 4.15
C ALA A 804 44.38 -8.51 3.64
N LYS A 805 43.33 -8.70 4.43
CA LYS A 805 41.99 -8.14 4.24
C LYS A 805 41.68 -7.05 5.27
N SER A 806 42.09 -7.29 6.51
CA SER A 806 41.88 -6.39 7.66
C SER A 806 42.95 -6.66 8.72
N ALA A 807 43.13 -5.68 9.61
CA ALA A 807 44.04 -5.79 10.72
C ALA A 807 43.55 -5.00 11.93
N LEU A 808 43.81 -5.53 13.11
CA LEU A 808 43.51 -4.89 14.38
C LEU A 808 44.78 -4.85 15.24
N ILE A 809 45.06 -3.68 15.80
CA ILE A 809 46.15 -3.48 16.75
C ILE A 809 45.54 -3.11 18.09
N ASP A 810 45.73 -3.95 19.09
CA ASP A 810 45.22 -3.73 20.44
C ASP A 810 46.20 -4.31 21.48
N ASP A 811 46.45 -3.55 22.56
CA ASP A 811 47.36 -3.91 23.66
C ASP A 811 48.73 -4.49 23.20
N GLY A 812 49.36 -3.84 22.22
CA GLY A 812 50.66 -4.27 21.67
C GLY A 812 50.63 -5.57 20.87
N LYS A 813 49.45 -6.09 20.53
CA LYS A 813 49.25 -7.25 19.64
C LYS A 813 48.64 -6.80 18.32
N LEU A 814 49.16 -7.34 17.23
CA LEU A 814 48.64 -7.17 15.88
C LEU A 814 47.98 -8.47 15.44
N LEU A 815 46.67 -8.43 15.19
CA LEU A 815 45.98 -9.49 14.45
C LEU A 815 45.88 -9.10 12.98
N VAL A 816 46.39 -9.96 12.10
CA VAL A 816 46.27 -9.83 10.65
C VAL A 816 45.31 -10.90 10.13
N ILE A 817 44.22 -10.47 9.50
CA ILE A 817 43.31 -11.36 8.79
C ILE A 817 43.73 -11.40 7.33
N SER A 818 44.05 -12.60 6.85
CA SER A 818 44.42 -12.86 5.47
C SER A 818 43.41 -13.77 4.77
N ASN A 819 43.59 -13.97 3.47
CA ASN A 819 42.88 -15.02 2.73
C ASN A 819 43.25 -16.45 3.14
N LYS A 820 44.35 -16.65 3.88
CA LYS A 820 44.80 -17.98 4.36
C LYS A 820 44.45 -18.26 5.82
N GLY A 821 44.23 -17.22 6.63
CA GLY A 821 44.02 -17.38 8.07
C GLY A 821 44.24 -16.10 8.86
N ILE A 822 44.25 -16.24 10.18
CA ILE A 822 44.52 -15.17 11.14
C ILE A 822 45.92 -15.35 11.71
N GLY A 823 46.79 -14.36 11.52
CA GLY A 823 48.12 -14.29 12.13
C GLY A 823 48.11 -13.38 13.36
N ASN A 824 48.60 -13.89 14.50
CA ASN A 824 48.75 -13.14 15.74
C ASN A 824 50.21 -12.80 15.98
N TYR A 825 50.52 -11.50 16.00
CA TYR A 825 51.86 -10.96 16.16
C TYR A 825 51.95 -10.12 17.44
N THR A 826 53.06 -10.22 18.17
CA THR A 826 53.41 -9.25 19.20
C THR A 826 54.22 -8.13 18.58
N LEU A 827 53.85 -6.88 18.85
CA LEU A 827 54.59 -5.69 18.43
C LEU A 827 55.43 -5.19 19.62
N SER A 828 56.75 -5.42 19.57
CA SER A 828 57.69 -4.90 20.56
C SER A 828 58.52 -3.77 19.94
N ASN A 829 58.20 -2.53 20.31
CA ASN A 829 58.72 -1.28 19.73
C ASN A 829 58.45 -1.16 18.22
N SER A 830 59.27 -1.83 17.41
CA SER A 830 59.21 -1.86 15.95
C SER A 830 59.16 -3.27 15.37
N ASP A 831 59.52 -4.29 16.13
CA ASP A 831 59.64 -5.65 15.61
C ASP A 831 58.34 -6.42 15.82
N LEU A 832 57.91 -7.11 14.76
CA LEU A 832 56.74 -7.98 14.76
C LEU A 832 57.20 -9.43 14.88
N THR A 833 56.78 -10.12 15.95
CA THR A 833 57.06 -11.55 16.15
C THR A 833 55.77 -12.36 16.06
N LEU A 834 55.71 -13.34 15.16
CA LEU A 834 54.56 -14.23 15.03
C LEU A 834 54.44 -15.13 16.26
N ASN A 835 53.32 -15.04 16.97
CA ASN A 835 52.98 -15.91 18.10
C ASN A 835 52.26 -17.17 17.64
N LYS A 836 51.22 -17.01 16.82
CA LYS A 836 50.33 -18.08 16.39
C LYS A 836 49.67 -17.74 15.05
N PHE A 837 49.64 -18.69 14.14
CA PHE A 837 48.84 -18.61 12.92
C PHE A 837 47.70 -19.62 12.97
N THR A 838 46.49 -19.18 12.65
CA THR A 838 45.30 -20.04 12.60
C THR A 838 44.75 -20.06 11.18
N SER A 839 44.83 -21.20 10.51
CA SER A 839 44.37 -21.36 9.12
C SER A 839 42.85 -21.23 9.00
N GLY A 840 42.38 -20.51 8.00
CA GLY A 840 40.96 -20.41 7.65
C GLY A 840 40.70 -19.34 6.58
N THR A 841 39.86 -19.64 5.60
CA THR A 841 39.69 -18.79 4.40
C THR A 841 38.50 -17.83 4.47
N ASN A 842 37.58 -18.06 5.41
CA ASN A 842 36.30 -17.37 5.48
C ASN A 842 36.34 -16.05 6.25
N TYR A 843 37.42 -15.75 6.97
CA TYR A 843 37.56 -14.52 7.76
C TYR A 843 37.65 -13.28 6.86
N THR A 844 36.97 -12.21 7.25
CA THR A 844 36.90 -10.97 6.49
C THR A 844 37.38 -9.76 7.29
N ASP A 845 36.80 -9.52 8.47
CA ASP A 845 37.06 -8.31 9.25
C ASP A 845 37.04 -8.53 10.76
N ILE A 846 37.72 -7.67 11.52
CA ILE A 846 37.81 -7.74 12.98
C ILE A 846 37.88 -6.37 13.63
N ILE A 847 37.11 -6.20 14.71
CA ILE A 847 37.08 -4.98 15.51
C ILE A 847 37.12 -5.28 17.01
N SER A 848 37.65 -4.34 17.78
CA SER A 848 37.62 -4.34 19.24
C SER A 848 36.53 -3.40 19.76
N THR A 849 35.83 -3.81 20.81
CA THR A 849 34.91 -2.98 21.59
C THR A 849 35.15 -3.19 23.08
N THR A 850 34.48 -2.39 23.91
CA THR A 850 34.49 -2.60 25.38
C THR A 850 33.83 -3.92 25.81
N ALA A 851 32.97 -4.49 24.97
CA ALA A 851 32.28 -5.76 25.22
C ALA A 851 33.06 -6.99 24.71
N GLY A 852 34.22 -6.79 24.08
CA GLY A 852 35.06 -7.84 23.52
C GLY A 852 35.44 -7.58 22.06
N TYR A 853 35.81 -8.64 21.35
CA TYR A 853 36.24 -8.59 19.95
C TYR A 853 35.16 -9.20 19.06
N TYR A 854 34.87 -8.56 17.92
CA TYR A 854 33.97 -9.12 16.92
C TYR A 854 34.76 -9.50 15.68
N LEU A 855 34.56 -10.72 15.21
CA LEU A 855 35.17 -11.26 14.00
C LEU A 855 34.08 -11.63 13.01
N SER A 856 34.18 -11.15 11.78
CA SER A 856 33.33 -11.60 10.68
C SER A 856 33.98 -12.74 9.91
N ALA A 857 33.18 -13.78 9.64
CA ALA A 857 33.60 -14.96 8.91
C ALA A 857 32.43 -15.52 8.07
N GLY A 858 32.57 -15.47 6.75
CA GLY A 858 31.48 -15.85 5.84
C GLY A 858 30.23 -15.01 6.11
N ASN A 859 29.14 -15.65 6.54
CA ASN A 859 27.87 -14.98 6.85
C ASN A 859 27.67 -14.76 8.36
N ASN A 860 28.70 -14.98 9.18
CA ASN A 860 28.61 -14.91 10.63
C ASN A 860 29.45 -13.77 11.20
N ILE A 861 28.97 -13.18 12.28
CA ILE A 861 29.73 -12.25 13.14
C ILE A 861 29.79 -12.89 14.53
N SER A 862 30.99 -13.25 14.97
CA SER A 862 31.23 -13.93 16.25
C SER A 862 31.90 -13.01 17.25
N GLN A 863 31.37 -12.97 18.48
CA GLN A 863 31.90 -12.18 19.60
C GLN A 863 32.84 -13.03 20.47
N PHE A 864 33.98 -12.47 20.86
CA PHE A 864 34.99 -13.10 21.72
C PHE A 864 35.31 -12.19 22.90
N LYS A 865 35.60 -12.77 24.07
CA LYS A 865 35.88 -11.98 25.28
C LYS A 865 37.30 -11.42 25.28
N THR A 866 38.27 -12.21 24.83
CA THR A 866 39.68 -11.81 24.78
C THR A 866 40.26 -12.04 23.39
N LEU A 867 41.29 -11.26 23.03
CA LEU A 867 41.98 -11.39 21.74
C LEU A 867 42.63 -12.77 21.56
N GLY A 868 42.99 -13.44 22.66
CA GLY A 868 43.61 -14.77 22.64
C GLY A 868 42.65 -15.91 22.33
N ASP A 869 41.34 -15.70 22.55
CA ASP A 869 40.31 -16.70 22.24
C ASP A 869 40.08 -16.78 20.72
N VAL A 870 40.27 -15.68 19.98
CA VAL A 870 40.00 -15.61 18.54
C VAL A 870 40.85 -16.63 17.74
N PRO A 871 40.26 -17.49 16.88
CA PRO A 871 38.83 -17.59 16.50
C PRO A 871 38.03 -18.69 17.25
N ALA A 872 38.59 -19.29 18.29
CA ALA A 872 37.97 -20.37 19.07
C ALA A 872 37.06 -19.84 20.20
N ASN A 873 36.03 -20.60 20.57
CA ASN A 873 35.12 -20.30 21.69
C ASN A 873 34.37 -18.94 21.61
N PRO A 874 33.55 -18.71 20.57
CA PRO A 874 32.75 -17.49 20.50
C PRO A 874 31.68 -17.46 21.60
N VAL A 875 31.51 -16.31 22.24
CA VAL A 875 30.49 -16.04 23.26
C VAL A 875 29.11 -15.93 22.61
N ASN A 876 29.02 -15.20 21.50
CA ASN A 876 27.80 -15.01 20.72
C ASN A 876 28.14 -15.12 19.24
N THR A 877 27.19 -15.59 18.42
CA THR A 877 27.33 -15.58 16.96
C THR A 877 26.04 -15.06 16.33
N TYR A 878 26.15 -14.03 15.51
CA TYR A 878 25.07 -13.47 14.71
C TYR A 878 25.20 -13.99 13.28
N LYS A 879 24.13 -14.57 12.74
CA LYS A 879 24.10 -15.12 11.38
C LYS A 879 23.30 -14.18 10.48
N LEU A 880 23.94 -13.68 9.44
CA LEU A 880 23.35 -12.82 8.42
C LEU A 880 22.96 -13.65 7.19
N ALA A 881 22.09 -13.11 6.35
CA ALA A 881 21.61 -13.78 5.13
C ALA A 881 22.75 -14.01 4.12
N THR A 882 23.64 -13.03 4.02
CA THR A 882 24.65 -12.93 2.97
C THR A 882 26.05 -12.77 3.58
N ARG A 883 27.09 -12.81 2.74
CA ARG A 883 28.48 -12.76 3.19
C ARG A 883 28.84 -11.38 3.72
N VAL A 884 29.40 -11.32 4.92
CA VAL A 884 29.87 -10.09 5.59
C VAL A 884 31.27 -9.72 5.11
N LEU A 885 31.44 -8.50 4.63
CA LEU A 885 32.72 -7.99 4.14
C LEU A 885 33.44 -7.12 5.16
N CYS A 886 32.70 -6.27 5.87
CA CYS A 886 33.24 -5.32 6.83
C CYS A 886 32.31 -5.18 8.05
N ILE A 887 32.87 -4.81 9.19
CA ILE A 887 32.13 -4.57 10.43
C ILE A 887 32.66 -3.31 11.13
N ALA A 888 31.77 -2.60 11.82
CA ALA A 888 32.14 -1.44 12.61
C ALA A 888 31.27 -1.34 13.87
N ALA A 889 31.81 -0.76 14.93
CA ALA A 889 31.08 -0.43 16.15
C ALA A 889 31.16 1.06 16.40
N ASP A 890 30.11 1.62 17.00
CA ASP A 890 30.09 3.03 17.35
C ASP A 890 31.04 3.33 18.53
N PRO A 891 31.55 4.56 18.66
CA PRO A 891 32.43 4.93 19.77
C PRO A 891 31.80 4.72 21.15
N SER A 892 30.45 4.83 21.24
CA SER A 892 29.71 4.63 22.49
C SER A 892 29.45 3.15 22.81
N ASN A 893 29.80 2.22 21.91
CA ASN A 893 29.51 0.78 21.99
C ASN A 893 28.01 0.46 22.17
N THR A 894 27.15 1.31 21.64
CA THR A 894 25.71 1.09 21.60
C THR A 894 25.29 0.27 20.37
N TYR A 895 25.93 0.47 19.22
CA TYR A 895 25.53 -0.13 17.94
C TYR A 895 26.69 -0.85 17.25
N LEU A 896 26.38 -2.00 16.65
CA LEU A 896 27.23 -2.78 15.77
C LEU A 896 26.62 -2.74 14.37
N ALA A 897 27.43 -2.44 13.37
CA ALA A 897 27.04 -2.42 11.96
C ALA A 897 27.92 -3.38 11.15
N ALA A 898 27.35 -3.94 10.09
CA ALA A 898 28.02 -4.84 9.17
C ALA A 898 27.57 -4.60 7.73
N GLY A 899 28.54 -4.60 6.82
CA GLY A 899 28.32 -4.45 5.39
C GLY A 899 28.44 -5.78 4.68
N THR A 900 27.50 -6.07 3.79
CA THR A 900 27.47 -7.34 3.07
C THR A 900 27.89 -7.20 1.60
N TYR A 901 28.18 -8.35 0.98
CA TYR A 901 28.54 -8.44 -0.43
C TYR A 901 27.41 -8.01 -1.38
N ASP A 902 26.14 -8.17 -0.98
CA ASP A 902 24.98 -7.83 -1.81
C ASP A 902 24.52 -6.37 -1.63
N GLY A 903 25.25 -5.58 -0.84
CA GLY A 903 24.93 -4.17 -0.60
C GLY A 903 24.00 -3.90 0.58
N ASP A 904 23.69 -4.92 1.38
CA ASP A 904 22.87 -4.76 2.58
C ASP A 904 23.69 -4.20 3.76
N LEU A 905 23.08 -3.25 4.47
CA LEU A 905 23.59 -2.75 5.74
C LEU A 905 22.81 -3.41 6.88
N TRP A 906 23.51 -4.18 7.71
CA TRP A 906 22.98 -4.77 8.92
C TRP A 906 23.40 -3.94 10.14
N ILE A 907 22.45 -3.58 11.00
CA ILE A 907 22.68 -2.81 12.22
C ILE A 907 21.98 -3.50 13.39
N LYS A 908 22.68 -3.62 14.51
CA LYS A 908 22.13 -4.15 15.77
C LYS A 908 22.63 -3.36 16.96
N ARG A 909 21.74 -3.12 17.93
CA ARG A 909 22.15 -2.56 19.23
C ARG A 909 22.82 -3.66 20.06
N ILE A 910 23.94 -3.35 20.71
CA ILE A 910 24.74 -4.27 21.54
C ILE A 910 24.03 -4.49 22.90
N LYS A 911 22.81 -5.03 22.87
CA LYS A 911 22.04 -5.51 24.03
C LYS A 911 21.40 -6.87 23.69
N PRO A 912 21.27 -7.80 24.66
CA PRO A 912 20.85 -9.18 24.40
C PRO A 912 19.52 -9.31 23.64
N ASP A 913 18.53 -8.47 23.97
CA ASP A 913 17.17 -8.52 23.41
C ASP A 913 16.88 -7.44 22.35
N ALA A 914 17.91 -6.79 21.81
CA ALA A 914 17.69 -5.77 20.80
C ALA A 914 17.38 -6.38 19.43
N LYS A 915 16.29 -5.89 18.81
CA LYS A 915 15.92 -6.23 17.43
C LYS A 915 17.02 -5.76 16.47
N GLU A 916 17.33 -6.62 15.50
CA GLU A 916 18.21 -6.32 14.37
C GLU A 916 17.44 -5.58 13.27
N PHE A 917 18.17 -4.81 12.47
CA PHE A 917 17.66 -4.10 11.32
C PHE A 917 18.59 -4.34 10.14
N SER A 918 18.04 -4.78 9.02
CA SER A 918 18.78 -5.06 7.79
C SER A 918 17.96 -4.56 6.62
N PHE A 919 18.60 -3.85 5.71
CA PHE A 919 17.98 -3.35 4.48
C PHE A 919 19.04 -3.14 3.40
N ASN A 920 18.60 -3.15 2.14
CA ASN A 920 19.47 -2.90 1.02
C ASN A 920 19.80 -1.41 0.94
N LEU A 921 21.06 -1.05 1.24
CA LEU A 921 21.51 0.34 1.26
C LEU A 921 22.20 0.72 -0.06
N HIS A 922 23.00 -0.18 -0.61
CA HIS A 922 23.79 0.00 -1.83
C HIS A 922 23.41 -1.03 -2.88
N SER A 923 23.60 -0.72 -4.16
CA SER A 923 23.32 -1.66 -5.25
C SER A 923 24.44 -2.69 -5.48
N SER A 924 25.54 -2.59 -4.72
CA SER A 924 26.69 -3.48 -4.78
C SER A 924 27.40 -3.58 -3.43
N ALA A 925 28.42 -4.43 -3.37
CA ALA A 925 29.18 -4.77 -2.17
C ALA A 925 29.63 -3.54 -1.36
N ILE A 926 29.35 -3.56 -0.05
CA ILE A 926 29.87 -2.57 0.89
C ILE A 926 31.28 -2.97 1.29
N ASN A 927 32.26 -2.26 0.74
CA ASN A 927 33.69 -2.54 0.92
C ASN A 927 34.18 -2.11 2.30
N ASP A 928 33.63 -1.01 2.83
CA ASP A 928 34.04 -0.47 4.12
C ASP A 928 32.91 0.29 4.83
N ILE A 929 32.98 0.29 6.16
CA ILE A 929 32.04 0.99 7.03
C ILE A 929 32.82 1.63 8.17
N GLN A 930 32.51 2.88 8.51
CA GLN A 930 33.10 3.54 9.67
C GLN A 930 32.08 4.42 10.39
N PHE A 931 32.07 4.34 11.72
CA PHE A 931 31.32 5.29 12.54
C PHE A 931 32.11 6.60 12.71
N ARG A 932 31.39 7.72 12.74
CA ARG A 932 31.97 9.03 13.04
C ARG A 932 32.58 9.03 14.45
N PRO A 933 33.85 9.45 14.62
CA PRO A 933 34.44 9.63 15.95
C PRO A 933 33.84 10.85 16.66
N GLY A 934 33.67 10.76 17.99
CA GLY A 934 33.23 11.87 18.85
C GLY A 934 31.89 11.65 19.58
N ASN A 935 31.56 12.55 20.53
CA ASN A 935 30.40 12.47 21.43
C ASN A 935 29.09 13.02 20.80
N GLY A 936 28.96 12.94 19.48
CA GLY A 936 27.88 13.55 18.70
C GLY A 936 26.75 12.60 18.28
N SER A 937 26.06 12.95 17.20
CA SER A 937 25.10 12.07 16.52
C SER A 937 25.80 10.80 16.02
N ILE A 938 25.18 9.63 16.25
CA ILE A 938 25.69 8.33 15.79
C ILE A 938 25.50 8.23 14.28
N GLN A 939 26.50 8.74 13.54
CA GLN A 939 26.53 8.70 12.08
C GLN A 939 27.45 7.58 11.61
N LEU A 940 27.03 6.90 10.56
CA LEU A 940 27.75 5.84 9.89
C LEU A 940 28.04 6.25 8.45
N ALA A 941 29.29 6.06 8.00
CA ALA A 941 29.67 6.16 6.61
C ALA A 941 29.84 4.77 6.01
N THR A 942 29.36 4.58 4.78
CA THR A 942 29.48 3.32 4.03
C THR A 942 30.08 3.57 2.65
N ALA A 943 31.08 2.77 2.28
CA ALA A 943 31.75 2.82 0.98
C ALA A 943 31.39 1.59 0.16
N SER A 944 30.97 1.78 -1.09
CA SER A 944 30.52 0.66 -1.93
C SER A 944 31.20 0.60 -3.30
N SER A 945 31.17 -0.60 -3.86
CA SER A 945 31.49 -0.87 -5.26
C SER A 945 30.47 -0.26 -6.23
N ASP A 946 29.35 0.27 -5.75
CA ASP A 946 28.39 1.05 -6.56
C ASP A 946 28.85 2.48 -6.88
N GLN A 947 30.10 2.83 -6.54
CA GLN A 947 30.74 4.12 -6.78
C GLN A 947 30.23 5.25 -5.87
N THR A 948 29.40 4.94 -4.87
CA THR A 948 28.85 5.92 -3.95
C THR A 948 29.37 5.72 -2.53
N VAL A 949 29.37 6.82 -1.78
CA VAL A 949 29.51 6.79 -0.31
C VAL A 949 28.20 7.27 0.27
N LYS A 950 27.70 6.60 1.31
CA LYS A 950 26.47 7.02 1.99
C LYS A 950 26.73 7.37 3.43
N LEU A 951 26.04 8.40 3.92
CA LEU A 951 26.01 8.78 5.33
C LEU A 951 24.64 8.48 5.91
N VAL A 952 24.63 7.76 7.02
CA VAL A 952 23.43 7.28 7.70
C VAL A 952 23.42 7.76 9.14
N ASP A 953 22.39 8.51 9.55
CA ASP A 953 22.14 8.75 10.98
C ASP A 953 21.44 7.51 11.57
N VAL A 954 22.20 6.73 12.33
CA VAL A 954 21.74 5.44 12.87
C VAL A 954 20.64 5.63 13.92
N ALA A 955 20.69 6.73 14.68
CA ALA A 955 19.70 7.00 15.71
C ALA A 955 18.34 7.36 15.08
N ALA A 956 18.35 8.21 14.05
CA ALA A 956 17.15 8.58 13.30
C ALA A 956 16.57 7.38 12.54
N LEU A 957 17.42 6.64 11.81
CA LEU A 957 17.03 5.47 11.04
C LEU A 957 16.36 4.39 11.93
N MET A 958 16.89 4.14 13.11
CA MET A 958 16.32 3.14 14.03
C MET A 958 14.97 3.58 14.64
N GLN A 959 14.65 4.88 14.63
CA GLN A 959 13.39 5.42 15.15
C GLN A 959 12.31 5.49 14.06
N SER A 960 12.61 6.10 12.91
CA SER A 960 11.64 6.34 11.83
C SER A 960 11.55 5.19 10.83
N ARG A 961 12.61 4.37 10.71
CA ARG A 961 12.82 3.41 9.61
C ARG A 961 12.71 4.03 8.21
N ASN A 962 12.82 5.35 8.11
CA ASN A 962 12.81 6.05 6.83
C ASN A 962 14.21 6.04 6.22
N THR A 963 14.31 5.73 4.94
CA THR A 963 15.54 5.75 4.15
C THR A 963 15.73 7.03 3.34
N ASP A 964 14.73 7.91 3.25
CA ASP A 964 14.77 9.15 2.44
C ASP A 964 15.83 10.16 2.91
N ASP A 965 16.16 10.14 4.19
CA ASP A 965 17.11 11.07 4.81
C ASP A 965 18.59 10.59 4.71
N ILE A 966 18.84 9.48 4.00
CA ILE A 966 20.19 8.95 3.78
C ILE A 966 20.90 9.80 2.72
N ILE A 967 22.03 10.40 3.11
CA ILE A 967 22.82 11.22 2.20
C ILE A 967 23.61 10.32 1.26
N THR A 968 23.51 10.57 -0.05
CA THR A 968 24.30 9.86 -1.06
C THR A 968 25.33 10.79 -1.68
N LEU A 969 26.60 10.52 -1.39
CA LEU A 969 27.76 11.24 -1.91
C LEU A 969 28.18 10.63 -3.25
N ARG A 970 28.03 11.42 -4.32
CA ARG A 970 28.34 11.03 -5.71
C ARG A 970 29.44 11.94 -6.21
N ASN A 971 30.57 11.37 -6.65
CA ASN A 971 31.64 12.03 -7.42
C ASN A 971 32.75 11.03 -7.83
N HIS A 972 32.81 9.86 -7.19
CA HIS A 972 33.69 8.79 -7.63
C HIS A 972 33.17 8.14 -8.90
N ASN A 973 34.08 7.78 -9.81
CA ASN A 973 33.75 7.15 -11.09
C ASN A 973 34.04 5.64 -11.12
N LYS A 974 34.56 5.10 -10.01
CA LYS A 974 34.89 3.68 -9.83
C LYS A 974 34.65 3.25 -8.37
N TRP A 975 34.92 1.97 -8.07
CA TRP A 975 34.70 1.37 -6.76
C TRP A 975 35.36 2.17 -5.63
N VAL A 976 34.62 2.43 -4.57
CA VAL A 976 35.15 3.07 -3.35
C VAL A 976 35.60 1.97 -2.41
N TYR A 977 36.88 1.95 -2.05
CA TYR A 977 37.48 0.87 -1.28
C TYR A 977 37.47 1.12 0.23
N LYS A 978 37.77 2.36 0.65
CA LYS A 978 37.90 2.72 2.07
C LYS A 978 37.34 4.10 2.34
N VAL A 979 36.82 4.29 3.55
CA VAL A 979 36.44 5.60 4.08
C VAL A 979 37.13 5.85 5.42
N ALA A 980 37.53 7.10 5.64
CA ALA A 980 38.20 7.53 6.86
C ALA A 980 37.67 8.88 7.33
N TYR A 981 37.11 8.92 8.54
CA TYR A 981 36.87 10.17 9.23
C TYR A 981 38.18 10.81 9.68
N SER A 982 38.20 12.14 9.61
CA SER A 982 39.14 13.00 10.33
C SER A 982 39.08 12.75 11.85
N ALA A 983 40.15 13.09 12.56
CA ALA A 983 40.26 12.83 14.00
C ALA A 983 39.22 13.60 14.84
N ASP A 984 38.80 14.79 14.37
CA ASP A 984 37.71 15.59 14.94
C ASP A 984 36.31 15.11 14.48
N GLY A 985 36.26 14.34 13.40
CA GLY A 985 35.05 13.77 12.82
C GLY A 985 34.26 14.76 11.97
N ASP A 986 34.78 15.94 11.67
CA ASP A 986 34.04 16.96 10.91
C ASP A 986 34.07 16.71 9.40
N PHE A 987 35.12 16.03 8.93
CA PHE A 987 35.30 15.60 7.55
C PHE A 987 35.40 14.08 7.41
N LEU A 988 34.90 13.57 6.29
CA LEU A 988 35.03 12.20 5.82
C LEU A 988 35.85 12.19 4.53
N TYR A 989 36.78 11.24 4.40
CA TYR A 989 37.57 11.05 3.20
C TYR A 989 37.30 9.68 2.60
N SER A 990 37.10 9.62 1.28
CA SER A 990 36.87 8.38 0.55
C SER A 990 37.99 8.10 -0.44
N ALA A 991 38.49 6.87 -0.43
CA ALA A 991 39.53 6.38 -1.33
C ALA A 991 38.93 5.43 -2.35
N SER A 992 39.23 5.64 -3.63
CA SER A 992 38.62 4.91 -4.74
C SER A 992 39.66 4.38 -5.73
N GLU A 993 39.20 3.42 -6.53
CA GLU A 993 39.92 2.89 -7.68
C GLU A 993 40.19 3.95 -8.76
N ASP A 994 39.44 5.06 -8.76
CA ASP A 994 39.62 6.17 -9.70
C ASP A 994 40.87 7.03 -9.47
N GLU A 995 41.78 6.57 -8.58
CA GLU A 995 43.05 7.21 -8.22
C GLU A 995 42.87 8.51 -7.40
N LYS A 996 41.65 8.79 -6.93
CA LYS A 996 41.33 10.00 -6.17
C LYS A 996 41.00 9.69 -4.73
N ILE A 997 41.29 10.70 -3.90
CA ILE A 997 40.72 10.82 -2.56
C ILE A 997 39.82 12.04 -2.55
N ILE A 998 38.58 11.90 -2.09
CA ILE A 998 37.62 13.01 -2.02
C ILE A 998 37.28 13.28 -0.57
N GLY A 999 37.37 14.56 -0.18
CA GLY A 999 36.93 15.08 1.12
C GLY A 999 35.48 15.53 1.09
N TRP A 1000 34.75 15.18 2.15
CA TRP A 1000 33.33 15.45 2.34
C TRP A 1000 33.11 16.00 3.74
N HIS A 1001 32.19 16.95 3.91
CA HIS A 1001 31.74 17.30 5.25
C HIS A 1001 30.83 16.22 5.83
N ALA A 1002 31.02 15.88 7.10
CA ALA A 1002 30.19 14.90 7.79
C ALA A 1002 28.76 15.42 8.07
N THR A 1003 28.58 16.73 8.20
CA THR A 1003 27.28 17.32 8.58
C THR A 1003 26.90 18.53 7.75
N MET A 1004 25.61 18.70 7.51
CA MET A 1004 25.06 19.92 6.91
C MET A 1004 25.41 21.19 7.68
N ALA A 1005 25.39 21.11 9.02
CA ALA A 1005 25.71 22.23 9.89
C ALA A 1005 27.15 22.71 9.68
N GLY A 1006 28.09 21.78 9.46
CA GLY A 1006 29.48 22.09 9.10
C GLY A 1006 29.55 22.89 7.80
N ILE A 1007 28.89 22.40 6.74
CA ILE A 1007 28.87 23.07 5.43
C ILE A 1007 28.23 24.46 5.54
N TYR A 1008 27.09 24.56 6.22
CA TYR A 1008 26.39 25.82 6.44
C TYR A 1008 27.26 26.86 7.15
N ASN A 1009 27.99 26.45 8.20
CA ASN A 1009 28.85 27.35 8.94
C ASN A 1009 30.04 27.86 8.12
N ASP A 1010 30.62 27.01 7.27
CA ASP A 1010 31.76 27.42 6.45
C ASP A 1010 31.35 28.33 5.29
N LEU A 1011 30.21 28.08 4.64
CA LEU A 1011 29.60 29.02 3.68
C LEU A 1011 29.24 30.35 4.35
N LYS A 1012 28.66 30.31 5.56
CA LYS A 1012 28.23 31.51 6.28
C LYS A 1012 29.39 32.41 6.74
N LYS A 1013 30.51 31.86 7.22
CA LYS A 1013 31.67 32.64 7.74
C LYS A 1013 32.29 33.61 6.73
N LYS A 1014 31.91 33.51 5.45
CA LYS A 1014 32.39 34.33 4.34
C LYS A 1014 31.63 35.65 4.19
N LYS A 1015 30.44 35.77 4.80
CA LYS A 1015 29.68 37.03 4.95
C LYS A 1015 29.99 37.67 6.30
#